data_AF-A0A022W3X5-F1
#
_entry.id   AF-A0A022W3X5-F1
#
_cell.length_a   1.000
_cell.length_b   1.000
_cell.length_c   1.000
_cell.angle_alpha   90.00
_cell.angle_beta   90.00
_cell.angle_gamma   90.00
#
_symmetry.space_group_name_H-M   'P 1'
#
loop_
_entity.id
_entity.type
_entity.pdbx_description
1 polymer ?
#
loop_
_entity_poly.entity_id
_entity_poly.type
_entity_poly.pdbx_seq_one_letter_code
_entity_poly.pdbx_strand_id
1 'polypeptide(L)'
;MSSFQNLTLNAAGLSKLSGDALKTVYGLSGGVVLFWAHHEKLCIVDGRTAFMGGLDLCFGRWDTYQHAIADVHPTDLKQAVYPGQDYNNARVLDFQDVVHWENNQLDRKSNSRMGWSDVAVSLHGPAVEDLRKHFVDRWNFIYDEKYAVRKVPRVSRLELYRQPMGLGGHRPSSQHGPGPAPPPAGSQGYQQQQQQQQPAGAYSGQQQQQPQGSQSPYYPPPPPGPPPAASSTTGGGYQPHSSEVPYFPPPPTQGNNPPTQSRGVDEYSEGDRSSRGIGIKGEFANFGNTLRAQLAGQVHRYQDRYLSGNAPGQGQGLSNTNVSCQIVRSSAKWSNGTETEHSIADAYAAIIRDSEHFIYIENQFFITATCDAQKPVKNKIGAAIVERILRAAKAGQKYKMIVIIPAVPGFPGDLREDGSLGTRAIMEFQYFSINRGGNSIMELIAKEGYNPMEYIRFYNLRNYDRINASAIMRQAEKASGVNYEDARKQHDAAMSASRPSAFDTTAAYPQYQQAAQHVAAANPQAAAVGRWDTVSSCYMLGGEDIRNVPWEHDDDTSEIDAFVTEELYVHSKLLIADDRTVICGSANLNDRSQLGDHDSEIAVIIQDPTAMESRMNGQNYVVSQFAATLRRQLCRKHLGLLRPQDYQRPQANYEPVGVPNEYDFGSPEDNIVVDPVADTFHSLWNTRARQNTEVYRKVFHVVPDDTVRNWNDYKEFYEYNFRKPDGKDGNQEPRYLPGHVIRDEFPEGVKAVKEELAKVKGTIVEMPLMFLAEEDIAKEGLNLNSFTETLYT
;
A
#
# COMPACT_ATOMS: atom_id res chain seq x y z
N MET A 1 43.41 -3.75 -1.98
CA MET A 1 42.19 -2.94 -2.17
C MET A 1 41.92 -2.71 -3.66
N SER A 2 41.69 -3.77 -4.44
CA SER A 2 41.40 -3.68 -5.89
C SER A 2 40.27 -4.61 -6.34
N SER A 3 39.74 -5.45 -5.43
CA SER A 3 38.68 -6.44 -5.71
C SER A 3 37.25 -5.91 -5.53
N PHE A 4 37.08 -4.65 -5.11
CA PHE A 4 35.77 -4.10 -4.71
C PHE A 4 35.17 -3.08 -5.68
N GLN A 5 35.84 -2.76 -6.80
CA GLN A 5 35.33 -1.74 -7.74
C GLN A 5 34.17 -2.22 -8.63
N ASN A 6 33.90 -3.53 -8.70
CA ASN A 6 32.88 -4.13 -9.59
C ASN A 6 31.80 -4.93 -8.83
N LEU A 7 31.63 -4.72 -7.52
CA LEU A 7 30.59 -5.42 -6.72
C LEU A 7 29.35 -4.53 -6.56
N THR A 8 28.26 -4.92 -7.22
CA THR A 8 26.91 -4.35 -6.99
C THR A 8 26.38 -4.82 -5.63
N LEU A 9 26.00 -3.87 -4.78
CA LEU A 9 25.54 -4.11 -3.41
C LEU A 9 24.01 -4.39 -3.37
N ASN A 10 23.54 -5.36 -4.14
CA ASN A 10 22.17 -5.87 -4.09
C ASN A 10 22.12 -7.25 -3.39
N ALA A 11 20.93 -7.72 -3.01
CA ALA A 11 20.76 -8.98 -2.26
C ALA A 11 21.44 -10.20 -2.95
N ALA A 12 21.38 -10.27 -4.28
CA ALA A 12 22.01 -11.32 -5.08
C ALA A 12 23.54 -11.20 -5.23
N GLY A 13 24.11 -10.02 -4.98
CA GLY A 13 25.56 -9.82 -4.82
C GLY A 13 26.04 -10.13 -3.40
N LEU A 14 25.19 -9.83 -2.41
CA LEU A 14 25.46 -10.05 -0.98
C LEU A 14 25.47 -11.53 -0.59
N SER A 15 24.57 -12.33 -1.16
CA SER A 15 24.50 -13.80 -0.97
C SER A 15 25.73 -14.57 -1.49
N LYS A 16 26.69 -13.88 -2.13
CA LYS A 16 27.95 -14.46 -2.65
C LYS A 16 29.16 -14.11 -1.78
N LEU A 17 28.98 -13.34 -0.70
CA LEU A 17 30.04 -12.98 0.24
C LEU A 17 30.07 -13.92 1.45
N SER A 18 31.26 -14.26 1.93
CA SER A 18 31.40 -14.98 3.21
C SER A 18 30.99 -14.08 4.39
N GLY A 19 30.59 -14.67 5.51
CA GLY A 19 30.18 -13.92 6.71
C GLY A 19 31.23 -12.91 7.21
N ASP A 20 32.52 -13.22 7.07
CA ASP A 20 33.60 -12.30 7.42
C ASP A 20 33.86 -11.24 6.32
N ALA A 21 33.57 -11.54 5.05
CA ALA A 21 33.56 -10.53 3.99
C ALA A 21 32.39 -9.55 4.15
N LEU A 22 31.20 -10.02 4.52
CA LEU A 22 30.06 -9.19 4.95
C LEU A 22 30.45 -8.27 6.11
N LYS A 23 31.05 -8.82 7.19
CA LYS A 23 31.60 -8.04 8.32
C LYS A 23 32.75 -7.09 7.94
N THR A 24 33.36 -7.22 6.76
CA THR A 24 34.47 -6.37 6.31
C THR A 24 34.02 -5.29 5.32
N VAL A 25 33.09 -5.61 4.43
CA VAL A 25 32.46 -4.65 3.49
C VAL A 25 31.49 -3.72 4.23
N TYR A 26 30.76 -4.24 5.22
CA TYR A 26 29.79 -3.51 6.05
C TYR A 26 30.28 -3.30 7.48
N GLY A 27 31.60 -3.29 7.68
CA GLY A 27 32.21 -3.46 8.99
C GLY A 27 31.93 -2.37 10.01
N LEU A 28 31.97 -2.80 11.27
CA LEU A 28 32.02 -1.97 12.49
C LEU A 28 33.30 -1.11 12.52
N SER A 29 33.35 -0.09 11.67
CA SER A 29 34.36 0.95 11.72
C SER A 29 33.88 2.07 12.65
N GLY A 30 34.40 2.11 13.88
CA GLY A 30 34.09 3.16 14.86
C GLY A 30 32.72 3.06 15.53
N GLY A 31 32.00 1.94 15.39
CA GLY A 31 30.71 1.72 16.06
C GLY A 31 29.46 2.12 15.27
N VAL A 32 29.60 2.44 13.98
CA VAL A 32 28.46 2.56 13.05
C VAL A 32 28.16 1.20 12.44
N VAL A 33 26.88 0.82 12.39
CA VAL A 33 26.39 -0.45 11.83
C VAL A 33 25.77 -0.17 10.44
N LEU A 34 26.34 -0.73 9.37
CA LEU A 34 25.96 -0.43 7.99
C LEU A 34 24.76 -1.24 7.45
N PHE A 35 23.89 -1.77 8.32
CA PHE A 35 22.71 -2.59 7.94
C PHE A 35 21.37 -1.84 7.98
N TRP A 36 21.33 -0.67 8.63
CA TRP A 36 20.12 0.09 8.91
C TRP A 36 20.03 1.34 8.00
N ALA A 37 18.80 1.79 7.75
CA ALA A 37 18.50 2.89 6.86
C ALA A 37 17.89 4.10 7.58
N HIS A 38 18.00 5.27 6.94
CA HIS A 38 17.10 6.38 7.19
C HIS A 38 15.85 6.16 6.34
N HIS A 39 14.76 5.75 6.98
CA HIS A 39 13.57 5.25 6.28
C HIS A 39 12.39 6.26 6.35
N GLU A 40 12.52 7.31 7.16
CA GLU A 40 11.56 8.39 7.26
C GLU A 40 11.35 9.17 5.95
N LYS A 41 10.09 9.42 5.58
CA LYS A 41 9.72 10.30 4.47
C LYS A 41 9.19 11.62 5.02
N LEU A 42 9.90 12.72 4.73
CA LEU A 42 9.60 14.04 5.30
C LEU A 42 9.95 15.17 4.32
N CYS A 43 8.95 15.97 3.96
CA CYS A 43 9.12 17.25 3.27
C CYS A 43 8.64 18.38 4.20
N ILE A 44 9.44 19.43 4.38
CA ILE A 44 9.06 20.62 5.16
C ILE A 44 9.25 21.86 4.29
N VAL A 45 8.17 22.60 4.06
CA VAL A 45 8.14 23.86 3.30
C VAL A 45 8.08 25.02 4.29
N ASP A 46 9.06 25.93 4.20
CA ASP A 46 9.21 27.16 4.99
C ASP A 46 9.12 27.01 6.53
N GLY A 47 9.23 25.79 7.06
CA GLY A 47 8.94 25.50 8.46
C GLY A 47 7.49 25.74 8.87
N ARG A 48 6.55 25.70 7.91
CA ARG A 48 5.11 25.98 8.09
C ARG A 48 4.23 24.80 7.71
N THR A 49 4.60 24.10 6.63
CA THR A 49 3.90 22.91 6.12
C THR A 49 4.83 21.73 6.14
N ALA A 50 4.37 20.61 6.67
CA ALA A 50 5.08 19.34 6.57
C ALA A 50 4.22 18.29 5.86
N PHE A 51 4.87 17.41 5.12
CA PHE A 51 4.30 16.19 4.55
C PHE A 51 5.10 15.00 5.04
N MET A 52 4.42 13.96 5.52
CA MET A 52 5.04 12.73 6.02
C MET A 52 4.11 11.52 5.86
N GLY A 53 4.66 10.30 5.87
CA GLY A 53 3.89 9.06 5.70
C GLY A 53 4.75 7.95 5.11
N GLY A 54 4.15 7.04 4.35
CA GLY A 54 4.86 5.98 3.62
C GLY A 54 5.43 6.42 2.27
N LEU A 55 4.94 7.52 1.67
CA LEU A 55 5.30 7.94 0.31
C LEU A 55 6.67 8.62 0.22
N ASP A 56 7.60 7.99 -0.50
CA ASP A 56 8.85 8.61 -1.00
C ASP A 56 8.58 9.46 -2.26
N LEU A 57 9.38 10.51 -2.46
CA LEU A 57 9.42 11.25 -3.73
C LEU A 57 10.34 10.55 -4.75
N CYS A 58 9.92 9.40 -5.27
CA CYS A 58 10.65 8.62 -6.27
C CYS A 58 9.73 7.70 -7.10
N PHE A 59 10.31 7.00 -8.08
CA PHE A 59 9.58 6.17 -9.04
C PHE A 59 8.70 5.07 -8.40
N GLY A 60 7.58 4.79 -9.05
CA GLY A 60 6.61 3.74 -8.73
C GLY A 60 5.64 4.08 -7.59
N ARG A 61 5.71 5.29 -7.01
CA ARG A 61 4.88 5.72 -5.86
C ARG A 61 3.59 6.44 -6.25
N TRP A 62 3.53 7.03 -7.43
CA TRP A 62 2.33 7.71 -7.90
C TRP A 62 1.26 6.68 -8.27
N ASP A 63 0.02 6.89 -7.83
CA ASP A 63 -1.11 6.03 -8.20
C ASP A 63 -2.46 6.73 -7.93
N THR A 64 -3.56 6.09 -8.34
CA THR A 64 -4.95 6.56 -8.19
C THR A 64 -5.85 5.47 -7.59
N TYR A 65 -7.09 5.80 -7.20
CA TYR A 65 -8.01 4.83 -6.58
C TYR A 65 -8.28 3.56 -7.40
N GLN A 66 -8.27 3.68 -8.73
CA GLN A 66 -8.47 2.57 -9.66
C GLN A 66 -7.21 1.74 -9.93
N HIS A 67 -6.03 2.16 -9.46
CA HIS A 67 -4.78 1.40 -9.54
C HIS A 67 -4.55 0.77 -10.92
N ALA A 68 -4.48 1.58 -11.99
CA ALA A 68 -4.26 1.07 -13.35
C ALA A 68 -2.89 0.38 -13.46
N ILE A 69 -2.85 -0.80 -14.08
CA ILE A 69 -1.61 -1.59 -14.25
C ILE A 69 -1.21 -1.80 -15.72
N ALA A 70 -2.09 -1.47 -16.67
CA ALA A 70 -1.74 -1.22 -18.07
C ALA A 70 -1.50 0.28 -18.33
N ASP A 71 -0.50 0.61 -19.16
CA ASP A 71 -0.13 1.97 -19.59
C ASP A 71 0.41 1.94 -21.03
N VAL A 72 -0.35 1.30 -21.93
CA VAL A 72 0.00 1.14 -23.35
C VAL A 72 -1.07 1.83 -24.19
N HIS A 73 -0.65 2.83 -24.96
CA HIS A 73 -1.54 3.72 -25.69
C HIS A 73 -1.20 3.74 -27.18
N PRO A 74 -1.65 2.74 -27.97
CA PRO A 74 -1.29 2.61 -29.38
C PRO A 74 -1.64 3.84 -30.24
N THR A 75 -2.70 4.56 -29.86
CA THR A 75 -3.31 5.65 -30.63
C THR A 75 -2.77 7.03 -30.27
N ASP A 76 -2.41 7.26 -29.00
CA ASP A 76 -1.82 8.53 -28.54
C ASP A 76 -0.91 8.33 -27.31
N LEU A 77 0.41 8.36 -27.54
CA LEU A 77 1.43 8.22 -26.49
C LEU A 77 1.35 9.30 -25.40
N LYS A 78 0.67 10.43 -25.65
CA LYS A 78 0.45 11.49 -24.64
C LYS A 78 -0.48 11.06 -23.51
N GLN A 79 -1.21 9.96 -23.66
CA GLN A 79 -2.08 9.42 -22.62
C GLN A 79 -1.30 8.56 -21.60
N ALA A 80 -0.05 8.18 -21.90
CA ALA A 80 0.80 7.43 -20.99
C ALA A 80 1.03 8.21 -19.68
N VAL A 81 0.76 7.54 -18.56
CA VAL A 81 0.74 8.13 -17.22
C VAL A 81 2.04 7.84 -16.47
N TYR A 82 2.69 6.71 -16.76
CA TYR A 82 3.87 6.22 -16.06
C TYR A 82 5.09 6.22 -17.00
N PRO A 83 5.83 7.33 -17.12
CA PRO A 83 6.92 7.43 -18.08
C PRO A 83 8.19 6.72 -17.56
N GLY A 84 8.95 6.09 -18.46
CA GLY A 84 10.22 5.43 -18.12
C GLY A 84 10.14 4.45 -16.94
N GLN A 85 11.04 4.58 -15.96
CA GLN A 85 11.11 3.79 -14.72
C GLN A 85 9.87 3.92 -13.82
N ASP A 86 8.98 4.90 -14.02
CA ASP A 86 7.76 5.01 -13.19
C ASP A 86 6.77 3.87 -13.47
N TYR A 87 6.84 3.28 -14.67
CA TYR A 87 6.18 2.02 -14.99
C TYR A 87 6.99 0.83 -14.45
N ASN A 88 6.88 0.55 -13.15
CA ASN A 88 7.70 -0.48 -12.51
C ASN A 88 6.88 -1.68 -11.98
N ASN A 89 7.49 -2.87 -11.98
CA ASN A 89 7.00 -4.04 -11.26
C ASN A 89 8.16 -4.72 -10.53
N ALA A 90 8.32 -4.39 -9.25
CA ALA A 90 9.41 -4.88 -8.41
C ALA A 90 9.40 -6.40 -8.19
N ARG A 91 8.32 -7.13 -8.51
CA ARG A 91 8.26 -8.60 -8.47
C ARG A 91 8.83 -9.25 -9.74
N VAL A 92 8.85 -8.52 -10.85
CA VAL A 92 9.42 -8.96 -12.13
C VAL A 92 10.85 -8.46 -12.28
N LEU A 93 11.08 -7.16 -12.03
CA LEU A 93 12.37 -6.52 -12.21
C LEU A 93 12.54 -5.35 -11.21
N ASP A 94 13.68 -5.32 -10.51
CA ASP A 94 14.07 -4.15 -9.71
C ASP A 94 14.55 -3.01 -10.62
N PHE A 95 14.54 -1.77 -10.11
CA PHE A 95 14.93 -0.58 -10.86
C PHE A 95 16.36 -0.69 -11.41
N GLN A 96 16.52 -0.38 -12.70
CA GLN A 96 17.82 -0.42 -13.39
C GLN A 96 18.14 0.91 -14.04
N ASP A 97 19.42 1.30 -14.06
CA ASP A 97 19.94 2.50 -14.71
C ASP A 97 19.06 3.77 -14.48
N VAL A 98 18.75 4.06 -13.21
CA VAL A 98 17.89 5.18 -12.80
C VAL A 98 18.40 6.57 -13.21
N VAL A 99 19.60 6.66 -13.78
CA VAL A 99 20.15 7.87 -14.41
C VAL A 99 19.53 8.08 -15.80
N HIS A 100 19.40 7.03 -16.60
CA HIS A 100 18.74 7.02 -17.89
C HIS A 100 17.33 6.44 -17.75
N TRP A 101 16.53 7.09 -16.89
CA TRP A 101 15.23 6.63 -16.42
C TRP A 101 14.21 6.35 -17.55
N GLU A 102 14.38 6.92 -18.75
CA GLU A 102 13.58 6.62 -19.93
C GLU A 102 13.81 5.17 -20.45
N ASN A 103 14.99 4.60 -20.19
CA ASN A 103 15.44 3.28 -20.61
C ASN A 103 15.04 2.17 -19.63
N ASN A 104 13.76 2.12 -19.29
CA ASN A 104 13.16 1.00 -18.59
C ASN A 104 13.30 -0.29 -19.41
N GLN A 105 13.64 -1.39 -18.74
CA GLN A 105 13.81 -2.74 -19.31
C GLN A 105 12.56 -3.62 -19.12
N LEU A 106 11.59 -3.19 -18.33
CA LEU A 106 10.29 -3.85 -18.20
C LEU A 106 9.43 -3.53 -19.44
N ASP A 107 9.16 -4.54 -20.26
CA ASP A 107 8.33 -4.37 -21.46
C ASP A 107 6.84 -4.26 -21.08
N ARG A 108 6.32 -3.03 -21.12
CA ARG A 108 4.91 -2.70 -20.86
C ARG A 108 3.91 -3.35 -21.82
N LYS A 109 4.35 -3.90 -22.95
CA LYS A 109 3.49 -4.64 -23.89
C LYS A 109 3.20 -6.07 -23.44
N SER A 110 3.96 -6.59 -22.46
CA SER A 110 3.93 -7.99 -22.02
C SER A 110 3.99 -8.16 -20.49
N ASN A 111 4.11 -7.08 -19.73
CA ASN A 111 4.14 -7.07 -18.27
C ASN A 111 3.26 -5.93 -17.76
N SER A 112 2.54 -6.17 -16.67
CA SER A 112 1.86 -5.14 -15.87
C SER A 112 2.87 -4.37 -14.99
N ARG A 113 2.55 -3.11 -14.64
CA ARG A 113 3.17 -2.47 -13.46
C ARG A 113 2.59 -3.07 -12.18
N MET A 114 3.33 -3.01 -11.09
CA MET A 114 2.80 -3.32 -9.76
C MET A 114 2.07 -2.10 -9.21
N GLY A 115 0.82 -2.28 -8.75
CA GLY A 115 0.03 -1.21 -8.15
C GLY A 115 0.67 -0.70 -6.85
N TRP A 116 0.40 0.54 -6.45
CA TRP A 116 0.91 1.12 -5.19
C TRP A 116 -0.22 1.72 -4.34
N SER A 117 -0.45 1.17 -3.14
CA SER A 117 -1.39 1.70 -2.15
C SER A 117 -0.65 2.18 -0.91
N ASP A 118 -0.76 3.47 -0.61
CA ASP A 118 -0.03 4.12 0.48
C ASP A 118 -0.86 5.25 1.11
N VAL A 119 -0.42 5.75 2.27
CA VAL A 119 -1.03 6.87 2.98
C VAL A 119 0.03 7.84 3.50
N ALA A 120 -0.21 9.13 3.26
CA ALA A 120 0.57 10.23 3.79
C ALA A 120 -0.36 11.34 4.30
N VAL A 121 0.19 12.24 5.12
CA VAL A 121 -0.52 13.35 5.75
C VAL A 121 0.20 14.67 5.55
N SER A 122 -0.58 15.74 5.41
CA SER A 122 -0.12 17.13 5.45
C SER A 122 -0.40 17.73 6.83
N LEU A 123 0.56 18.46 7.40
CA LEU A 123 0.51 18.99 8.76
C LEU A 123 0.85 20.49 8.78
N HIS A 124 0.10 21.24 9.59
CA HIS A 124 0.31 22.65 9.92
C HIS A 124 0.38 22.85 11.43
N GLY A 125 0.95 23.97 11.88
CA GLY A 125 0.98 24.35 13.29
C GLY A 125 2.09 23.64 14.10
N PRO A 126 1.94 23.51 15.44
CA PRO A 126 3.02 23.12 16.34
C PRO A 126 3.74 21.81 15.99
N ALA A 127 3.04 20.80 15.45
CA ALA A 127 3.66 19.53 15.05
C ALA A 127 4.73 19.69 13.95
N VAL A 128 4.66 20.76 13.14
CA VAL A 128 5.69 21.10 12.15
C VAL A 128 6.98 21.62 12.81
N GLU A 129 6.89 22.23 14.00
CA GLU A 129 8.06 22.64 14.78
C GLU A 129 8.82 21.41 15.32
N ASP A 130 8.09 20.37 15.77
CA ASP A 130 8.67 19.10 16.22
C ASP A 130 9.37 18.36 15.07
N LEU A 131 8.74 18.31 13.89
CA LEU A 131 9.35 17.76 12.66
C LEU A 131 10.57 18.57 12.21
N ARG A 132 10.51 19.91 12.28
CA ARG A 132 11.67 20.77 11.98
C ARG A 132 12.80 20.53 12.97
N LYS A 133 12.51 20.34 14.26
CA LYS A 133 13.51 19.97 15.27
C LYS A 133 14.13 18.61 14.94
N HIS A 134 13.33 17.58 14.68
CA HIS A 134 13.82 16.25 14.28
C HIS A 134 14.76 16.33 13.07
N PHE A 135 14.39 17.07 12.03
CA PHE A 135 15.22 17.27 10.83
C PHE A 135 16.53 18.02 11.14
N VAL A 136 16.45 19.12 11.90
CA VAL A 136 17.63 19.94 12.26
C VAL A 136 18.59 19.17 13.18
N ASP A 137 18.07 18.36 14.11
CA ASP A 137 18.87 17.49 14.97
C ASP A 137 19.65 16.47 14.12
N ARG A 138 18.97 15.72 13.21
CA ARG A 138 19.65 14.76 12.31
C ARG A 138 20.63 15.45 11.37
N TRP A 139 20.27 16.58 10.78
CA TRP A 139 21.15 17.34 9.90
C TRP A 139 22.44 17.78 10.62
N ASN A 140 22.31 18.33 11.82
CA ASN A 140 23.46 18.80 12.58
C ASN A 140 24.36 17.66 13.04
N PHE A 141 23.78 16.51 13.42
CA PHE A 141 24.53 15.27 13.67
C PHE A 141 25.35 14.83 12.44
N ILE A 142 24.70 14.70 11.27
CA ILE A 142 25.39 14.34 10.02
C ILE A 142 26.43 15.41 9.62
N TYR A 143 26.15 16.69 9.88
CA TYR A 143 27.10 17.77 9.62
C TYR A 143 28.36 17.61 10.45
N ASP A 144 28.24 17.39 11.76
CA ASP A 144 29.38 17.26 12.66
C ASP A 144 30.22 16.00 12.32
N GLU A 145 29.58 14.85 12.09
CA GLU A 145 30.25 13.58 11.76
C GLU A 145 30.92 13.57 10.37
N LYS A 146 30.29 14.19 9.36
CA LYS A 146 30.71 14.07 7.95
C LYS A 146 31.25 15.36 7.36
N TYR A 147 30.48 16.46 7.42
CA TYR A 147 30.76 17.65 6.61
C TYR A 147 31.74 18.62 7.27
N ALA A 148 31.70 18.75 8.59
CA ALA A 148 32.68 19.51 9.39
C ALA A 148 34.07 18.86 9.29
N VAL A 149 34.16 17.54 9.51
CA VAL A 149 35.41 16.77 9.38
C VAL A 149 36.02 16.88 7.99
N ARG A 150 35.19 16.77 6.93
CA ARG A 150 35.60 16.92 5.53
C ARG A 150 35.78 18.36 5.08
N LYS A 151 35.51 19.35 5.93
CA LYS A 151 35.59 20.81 5.66
C LYS A 151 34.88 21.23 4.37
N VAL A 152 33.66 20.72 4.13
CA VAL A 152 32.92 20.99 2.89
C VAL A 152 32.31 22.41 2.95
N PRO A 153 32.79 23.38 2.15
CA PRO A 153 32.47 24.80 2.36
C PRO A 153 31.05 25.21 1.93
N ARG A 154 30.34 24.34 1.21
CA ARG A 154 28.96 24.58 0.72
C ARG A 154 27.88 24.10 1.69
N VAL A 155 28.26 23.54 2.83
CA VAL A 155 27.35 22.96 3.83
C VAL A 155 27.59 23.68 5.16
N SER A 156 26.52 23.99 5.88
CA SER A 156 26.58 24.59 7.22
C SER A 156 25.71 23.80 8.19
N ARG A 157 25.88 24.04 9.50
CA ARG A 157 24.85 23.69 10.49
C ARG A 157 23.54 24.42 10.14
N LEU A 158 22.42 23.84 10.56
CA LEU A 158 21.13 24.51 10.58
C LEU A 158 20.84 25.03 11.99
N GLU A 159 20.46 26.30 12.07
CA GLU A 159 19.97 26.91 13.31
C GLU A 159 18.46 26.70 13.41
N LEU A 160 18.00 26.21 14.56
CA LEU A 160 16.57 26.11 14.85
C LEU A 160 16.04 27.48 15.30
N TYR A 161 15.86 28.40 14.35
CA TYR A 161 15.24 29.70 14.63
C TYR A 161 13.84 29.49 15.23
N ARG A 162 13.50 30.30 16.25
CA ARG A 162 12.09 30.53 16.62
C ARG A 162 11.44 31.35 15.50
N GLN A 163 10.19 31.05 15.16
CA GLN A 163 9.41 31.93 14.28
C GLN A 163 9.36 33.36 14.85
N PRO A 164 9.35 34.39 13.98
CA PRO A 164 8.93 35.73 14.40
C PRO A 164 7.50 35.66 14.94
N MET A 165 7.24 36.23 16.11
CA MET A 165 5.88 36.25 16.65
C MET A 165 4.94 37.07 15.77
N GLY A 166 3.84 36.44 15.35
CA GLY A 166 2.52 37.08 15.24
C GLY A 166 2.24 37.96 14.02
N LEU A 167 1.13 37.64 13.36
CA LEU A 167 0.27 38.64 12.74
C LEU A 167 -0.28 39.57 13.84
N GLY A 168 0.23 40.81 13.93
CA GLY A 168 -0.32 41.83 14.82
C GLY A 168 0.73 42.65 15.56
N GLY A 169 1.10 43.80 14.99
CA GLY A 169 1.98 44.75 15.67
C GLY A 169 2.43 45.89 14.76
N HIS A 170 1.71 47.02 14.78
CA HIS A 170 2.23 48.26 14.20
C HIS A 170 3.52 48.67 14.91
N ARG A 171 4.64 48.79 14.20
CA ARG A 171 5.81 49.53 14.68
C ARG A 171 5.74 50.97 14.14
N PRO A 172 5.85 51.99 15.01
CA PRO A 172 5.85 53.38 14.56
C PRO A 172 7.14 53.70 13.81
N SER A 173 7.02 54.46 12.72
CA SER A 173 8.14 54.90 11.90
C SER A 173 8.78 56.20 12.43
N SER A 174 10.10 56.18 12.59
CA SER A 174 10.98 57.36 12.66
C SER A 174 12.19 57.05 11.76
N GLN A 175 12.36 57.76 10.65
CA GLN A 175 13.20 58.96 10.48
C GLN A 175 14.70 58.70 10.80
N HIS A 176 15.70 59.04 9.97
CA HIS A 176 15.74 59.76 8.67
C HIS A 176 17.06 59.41 7.92
N GLY A 177 17.11 59.56 6.58
CA GLY A 177 18.35 59.52 5.78
C GLY A 177 18.05 59.39 4.27
N PRO A 178 18.56 60.25 3.36
CA PRO A 178 17.93 60.46 2.05
C PRO A 178 18.46 59.57 0.92
N GLY A 179 17.54 59.09 0.06
CA GLY A 179 17.85 58.53 -1.26
C GLY A 179 17.71 59.58 -2.38
N PRO A 180 18.44 59.44 -3.51
CA PRO A 180 18.41 60.40 -4.61
C PRO A 180 17.13 60.31 -5.46
N ALA A 181 16.79 61.42 -6.12
CA ALA A 181 15.56 61.58 -6.91
C ALA A 181 15.62 60.92 -8.31
N PRO A 182 14.48 60.55 -8.91
CA PRO A 182 14.42 59.99 -10.26
C PRO A 182 14.51 61.07 -11.35
N PRO A 183 15.09 60.76 -12.53
CA PRO A 183 15.10 61.67 -13.68
C PRO A 183 13.75 61.66 -14.45
N PRO A 184 13.42 62.73 -15.18
CA PRO A 184 12.14 62.88 -15.90
C PRO A 184 12.14 62.22 -17.29
N ALA A 185 10.95 62.09 -17.87
CA ALA A 185 10.70 61.35 -19.11
C ALA A 185 10.81 62.18 -20.40
N GLY A 186 11.24 61.51 -21.49
CA GLY A 186 10.71 61.75 -22.85
C GLY A 186 11.67 62.25 -23.94
N SER A 187 11.94 61.42 -24.95
CA SER A 187 11.68 61.74 -26.38
C SER A 187 12.01 60.60 -27.36
N GLN A 188 10.94 60.02 -27.91
CA GLN A 188 10.68 59.29 -29.17
C GLN A 188 11.75 58.89 -30.21
N GLY A 189 11.45 57.75 -30.88
CA GLY A 189 11.87 57.33 -32.24
C GLY A 189 12.64 56.01 -32.24
N TYR A 190 12.43 54.99 -33.09
CA TYR A 190 11.53 54.66 -34.22
C TYR A 190 11.71 53.14 -34.51
N GLN A 191 10.84 52.31 -35.13
CA GLN A 191 9.47 52.38 -35.67
C GLN A 191 8.98 50.92 -35.97
N GLN A 192 7.67 50.60 -35.94
CA GLN A 192 7.13 49.43 -36.68
C GLN A 192 5.65 49.63 -37.07
N GLN A 193 5.29 49.28 -38.31
CA GLN A 193 3.94 49.42 -38.89
C GLN A 193 3.29 48.06 -39.14
N GLN A 194 1.97 48.00 -38.96
CA GLN A 194 1.09 46.96 -39.49
C GLN A 194 0.35 47.50 -40.73
N GLN A 195 0.02 46.64 -41.70
CA GLN A 195 -1.38 46.24 -42.02
C GLN A 195 -1.54 45.58 -43.42
N GLN A 196 -2.68 44.87 -43.54
CA GLN A 196 -3.41 44.39 -44.74
C GLN A 196 -3.29 42.88 -45.02
N GLN A 197 -4.34 42.15 -45.43
CA GLN A 197 -5.80 42.19 -45.24
C GLN A 197 -6.41 40.93 -45.92
N GLN A 198 -7.55 40.48 -45.38
CA GLN A 198 -8.54 39.43 -45.79
C GLN A 198 -8.94 39.33 -47.29
N PRO A 199 -9.73 38.33 -47.80
CA PRO A 199 -10.98 37.73 -47.22
C PRO A 199 -11.17 36.19 -47.49
N ALA A 200 -12.33 35.50 -47.42
CA ALA A 200 -13.76 35.84 -47.26
C ALA A 200 -14.65 34.67 -46.70
N GLY A 201 -15.87 35.01 -46.24
CA GLY A 201 -17.20 34.33 -46.32
C GLY A 201 -17.39 32.78 -46.34
N ALA A 202 -18.50 32.20 -45.84
CA ALA A 202 -19.76 32.78 -45.35
C ALA A 202 -20.51 31.85 -44.38
N TYR A 203 -21.41 32.42 -43.55
CA TYR A 203 -22.35 31.68 -42.69
C TYR A 203 -23.80 32.12 -42.96
N SER A 204 -24.70 31.14 -43.05
CA SER A 204 -26.15 31.27 -42.92
C SER A 204 -26.64 30.02 -42.18
N GLY A 205 -27.46 30.04 -41.13
CA GLY A 205 -28.10 31.15 -40.43
C GLY A 205 -29.57 30.81 -40.15
N GLN A 206 -29.96 30.65 -38.88
CA GLN A 206 -31.34 30.88 -38.41
C GLN A 206 -31.49 30.80 -36.87
N GLN A 207 -32.07 31.87 -36.32
CA GLN A 207 -33.00 31.95 -35.19
C GLN A 207 -32.69 31.22 -33.86
N GLN A 208 -32.35 32.02 -32.85
CA GLN A 208 -32.61 31.71 -31.44
C GLN A 208 -34.12 31.88 -31.13
N GLN A 209 -34.72 30.88 -30.49
CA GLN A 209 -35.88 31.05 -29.62
C GLN A 209 -35.54 30.53 -28.22
N GLN A 210 -36.00 31.22 -27.18
CA GLN A 210 -35.95 30.71 -25.81
C GLN A 210 -37.02 29.63 -25.61
N PRO A 211 -36.72 28.62 -24.77
CA PRO A 211 -37.52 28.39 -23.56
C PRO A 211 -36.60 28.38 -22.32
N GLN A 212 -36.95 29.02 -21.20
CA GLN A 212 -37.89 28.52 -20.17
C GLN A 212 -37.52 27.16 -19.57
N GLY A 213 -37.44 27.13 -18.23
CA GLY A 213 -36.71 26.11 -17.48
C GLY A 213 -37.36 24.73 -17.42
N SER A 214 -36.51 23.71 -17.26
CA SER A 214 -36.88 22.31 -17.12
C SER A 214 -36.77 21.83 -15.66
N GLN A 215 -37.73 21.01 -15.27
CA GLN A 215 -37.88 20.43 -13.93
C GLN A 215 -36.96 19.22 -13.74
N SER A 216 -36.56 18.94 -12.49
CA SER A 216 -35.88 17.69 -12.14
C SER A 216 -36.76 16.47 -12.44
N PRO A 217 -36.23 15.39 -13.07
CA PRO A 217 -37.02 14.19 -13.33
C PRO A 217 -37.31 13.43 -12.03
N TYR A 218 -38.60 13.29 -11.72
CA TYR A 218 -39.11 12.41 -10.67
C TYR A 218 -39.16 10.97 -11.19
N TYR A 219 -38.42 10.06 -10.55
CA TYR A 219 -38.51 8.62 -10.82
C TYR A 219 -39.55 7.99 -9.89
N PRO A 220 -40.59 7.29 -10.39
CA PRO A 220 -41.51 6.55 -9.55
C PRO A 220 -40.85 5.30 -8.96
N PRO A 221 -41.25 4.86 -7.74
CA PRO A 221 -40.73 3.63 -7.15
C PRO A 221 -41.15 2.38 -7.93
N PRO A 222 -40.37 1.28 -7.86
CA PRO A 222 -40.71 0.03 -8.54
C PRO A 222 -42.01 -0.59 -7.99
N PRO A 223 -42.77 -1.33 -8.82
CA PRO A 223 -44.03 -1.94 -8.40
C PRO A 223 -43.80 -3.03 -7.33
N PRO A 224 -44.75 -3.22 -6.40
CA PRO A 224 -44.65 -4.28 -5.41
C PRO A 224 -44.68 -5.67 -6.08
N GLY A 225 -43.80 -6.55 -5.65
CA GLY A 225 -43.79 -7.95 -6.09
C GLY A 225 -45.07 -8.70 -5.71
N PRO A 226 -45.40 -9.80 -6.40
CA PRO A 226 -46.62 -10.56 -6.14
C PRO A 226 -46.63 -11.15 -4.71
N PRO A 227 -47.80 -11.24 -4.06
CA PRO A 227 -47.90 -11.80 -2.72
C PRO A 227 -47.59 -13.32 -2.72
N PRO A 228 -47.08 -13.89 -1.61
CA PRO A 228 -46.81 -15.31 -1.53
C PRO A 228 -48.09 -16.14 -1.65
N ALA A 229 -48.07 -17.18 -2.48
CA ALA A 229 -49.17 -18.13 -2.56
C ALA A 229 -49.23 -18.99 -1.28
N ALA A 230 -50.39 -19.04 -0.64
CA ALA A 230 -50.63 -19.89 0.52
C ALA A 230 -51.28 -21.22 0.09
N SER A 231 -50.61 -22.35 0.33
CA SER A 231 -51.25 -23.67 0.29
C SER A 231 -50.58 -24.70 1.21
N SER A 232 -51.33 -25.07 2.25
CA SER A 232 -51.39 -26.40 2.89
C SER A 232 -50.10 -27.16 3.26
N THR A 233 -49.92 -27.28 4.57
CA THR A 233 -49.18 -28.33 5.28
C THR A 233 -49.45 -29.78 4.83
N THR A 234 -48.38 -30.56 4.68
CA THR A 234 -48.23 -31.92 5.25
C THR A 234 -46.76 -32.15 5.61
N GLY A 235 -46.49 -32.94 6.65
CA GLY A 235 -45.21 -32.92 7.36
C GLY A 235 -44.14 -33.92 6.90
N GLY A 236 -42.89 -33.59 7.23
CA GLY A 236 -41.70 -34.44 7.10
C GLY A 236 -40.49 -33.64 7.61
N GLY A 237 -39.85 -34.11 8.68
CA GLY A 237 -38.78 -33.35 9.33
C GLY A 237 -37.50 -33.25 8.49
N TYR A 238 -36.80 -32.12 8.58
CA TYR A 238 -35.51 -31.89 7.94
C TYR A 238 -34.50 -31.32 8.94
N GLN A 239 -33.28 -31.86 8.91
CA GLN A 239 -32.13 -31.31 9.62
C GLN A 239 -31.58 -30.07 8.89
N PRO A 240 -30.97 -29.11 9.60
CA PRO A 240 -30.20 -28.05 8.95
C PRO A 240 -28.90 -28.63 8.37
N HIS A 241 -28.71 -28.51 7.05
CA HIS A 241 -27.39 -28.69 6.44
C HIS A 241 -26.46 -27.59 6.95
N SER A 242 -25.33 -27.97 7.53
CA SER A 242 -24.24 -27.06 7.85
C SER A 242 -23.56 -26.54 6.59
N SER A 243 -23.29 -25.25 6.54
CA SER A 243 -22.28 -24.69 5.66
C SER A 243 -20.91 -25.26 6.03
N GLU A 244 -20.23 -25.91 5.09
CA GLU A 244 -18.88 -26.41 5.30
C GLU A 244 -17.89 -25.23 5.33
N VAL A 245 -17.53 -24.83 6.55
CA VAL A 245 -16.38 -23.97 6.83
C VAL A 245 -15.20 -24.89 7.13
N PRO A 246 -13.98 -24.64 6.62
CA PRO A 246 -12.84 -25.53 6.83
C PRO A 246 -12.59 -25.85 8.31
N TYR A 247 -12.69 -27.14 8.64
CA TYR A 247 -12.43 -27.65 9.98
C TYR A 247 -10.92 -27.80 10.21
N PHE A 248 -10.40 -27.08 11.20
CA PHE A 248 -9.03 -27.27 11.68
C PHE A 248 -9.00 -28.42 12.69
N PRO A 249 -8.34 -29.56 12.40
CA PRO A 249 -8.19 -30.63 13.38
C PRO A 249 -7.22 -30.23 14.49
N PRO A 250 -7.46 -30.65 15.75
CA PRO A 250 -6.46 -30.52 16.81
C PRO A 250 -5.21 -31.40 16.50
N PRO A 251 -4.04 -31.06 17.05
CA PRO A 251 -2.79 -31.76 16.73
C PRO A 251 -2.85 -33.25 17.08
N PRO A 252 -2.21 -34.13 16.29
CA PRO A 252 -2.23 -35.57 16.55
C PRO A 252 -1.53 -35.91 17.87
N THR A 253 -2.27 -36.56 18.76
CA THR A 253 -1.69 -37.21 19.93
C THR A 253 -0.78 -38.35 19.47
N GLN A 254 0.51 -38.30 19.84
CA GLN A 254 1.45 -39.37 19.52
C GLN A 254 1.04 -40.68 20.24
N GLY A 255 0.53 -41.64 19.47
CA GLY A 255 0.27 -43.01 19.91
C GLY A 255 1.47 -43.94 19.62
N ASN A 256 1.78 -44.82 20.57
CA ASN A 256 2.94 -45.72 20.56
C ASN A 256 3.07 -46.60 19.31
N ASN A 257 4.32 -46.76 18.81
CA ASN A 257 5.04 -48.02 18.48
C ASN A 257 6.18 -47.76 17.46
N PRO A 258 7.14 -48.69 17.25
CA PRO A 258 8.18 -49.19 18.16
C PRO A 258 9.60 -48.75 17.68
N PRO A 259 10.69 -48.96 18.45
CA PRO A 259 11.98 -48.31 18.15
C PRO A 259 12.79 -48.97 17.02
N THR A 260 13.41 -48.14 16.18
CA THR A 260 14.57 -48.51 15.36
C THR A 260 15.85 -47.88 15.91
N GLN A 261 16.98 -48.53 15.65
CA GLN A 261 18.18 -48.43 16.49
C GLN A 261 18.98 -47.13 16.27
N SER A 262 19.14 -46.32 17.32
CA SER A 262 20.29 -45.43 17.47
C SER A 262 21.31 -46.05 18.44
N ARG A 263 22.60 -45.98 18.09
CA ARG A 263 23.70 -46.43 18.95
C ARG A 263 23.88 -45.44 20.10
N GLY A 264 23.87 -45.92 21.33
CA GLY A 264 24.22 -45.11 22.50
C GLY A 264 25.73 -44.95 22.68
N VAL A 265 26.10 -43.95 23.48
CA VAL A 265 27.33 -43.93 24.30
C VAL A 265 26.96 -43.31 25.65
N ASP A 266 26.85 -44.21 26.64
CA ASP A 266 27.14 -44.11 28.07
C ASP A 266 26.55 -43.01 28.99
N GLU A 267 26.26 -43.47 30.22
CA GLU A 267 25.46 -42.86 31.28
C GLU A 267 26.16 -43.05 32.64
N TYR A 268 26.27 -41.99 33.44
CA TYR A 268 26.49 -41.98 34.91
C TYR A 268 26.15 -40.57 35.42
N SER A 269 25.50 -40.30 36.56
CA SER A 269 24.81 -41.15 37.54
C SER A 269 23.87 -40.29 38.42
N GLU A 270 22.75 -40.86 38.86
CA GLU A 270 21.90 -40.56 40.05
C GLU A 270 21.55 -39.11 40.52
N GLY A 271 20.24 -38.88 40.69
CA GLY A 271 19.67 -38.44 41.98
C GLY A 271 19.17 -36.98 42.15
N ASP A 272 17.87 -36.73 42.02
CA ASP A 272 16.90 -36.75 43.15
C ASP A 272 15.50 -36.26 42.71
N ARG A 273 14.45 -36.59 43.48
CA ARG A 273 13.04 -36.25 43.22
C ARG A 273 12.64 -34.93 43.88
N SER A 274 12.10 -33.98 43.12
CA SER A 274 11.01 -33.15 43.65
C SER A 274 10.04 -32.65 42.57
N SER A 275 8.76 -32.70 42.87
CA SER A 275 7.67 -32.32 41.98
C SER A 275 7.28 -30.84 42.15
N ARG A 276 7.38 -30.05 41.06
CA ARG A 276 6.66 -28.76 40.95
C ARG A 276 6.15 -28.56 39.53
N GLY A 277 4.83 -28.51 39.37
CA GLY A 277 4.20 -28.01 38.16
C GLY A 277 4.40 -26.48 38.07
N ILE A 278 4.85 -25.99 36.92
CA ILE A 278 5.11 -24.57 36.69
C ILE A 278 3.81 -23.90 36.20
N GLY A 279 3.27 -23.00 37.02
CA GLY A 279 2.07 -22.23 36.69
C GLY A 279 2.40 -20.95 35.94
N ILE A 280 2.16 -20.93 34.63
CA ILE A 280 2.47 -19.82 33.70
C ILE A 280 1.71 -18.50 34.02
N LYS A 281 0.73 -18.52 34.92
CA LYS A 281 -0.08 -17.33 35.29
C LYS A 281 0.68 -16.22 36.03
N GLY A 282 1.85 -16.49 36.61
CA GLY A 282 2.55 -15.53 37.47
C GLY A 282 3.29 -14.41 36.72
N GLU A 283 3.95 -14.74 35.60
CA GLU A 283 4.90 -13.82 34.95
C GLU A 283 4.20 -12.78 34.06
N PHE A 284 3.14 -13.18 33.33
CA PHE A 284 2.30 -12.26 32.56
C PHE A 284 1.67 -11.15 33.41
N ALA A 285 1.26 -11.45 34.64
CA ALA A 285 0.62 -10.48 35.53
C ALA A 285 1.61 -9.40 36.01
N ASN A 286 2.85 -9.77 36.30
CA ASN A 286 3.84 -8.84 36.85
C ASN A 286 4.44 -7.92 35.77
N PHE A 287 4.74 -8.45 34.58
CA PHE A 287 5.20 -7.61 33.46
C PHE A 287 4.12 -6.60 33.03
N GLY A 288 2.87 -7.06 32.89
CA GLY A 288 1.74 -6.22 32.55
C GLY A 288 1.50 -5.08 33.56
N ASN A 289 1.63 -5.34 34.86
CA ASN A 289 1.43 -4.31 35.89
C ASN A 289 2.51 -3.22 35.89
N THR A 290 3.78 -3.55 35.64
CA THR A 290 4.87 -2.56 35.62
C THR A 290 4.79 -1.66 34.40
N LEU A 291 4.54 -2.23 33.21
CA LEU A 291 4.39 -1.47 31.97
C LEU A 291 3.12 -0.60 31.99
N ARG A 292 2.01 -1.13 32.51
CA ARG A 292 0.74 -0.41 32.69
C ARG A 292 0.87 0.77 33.65
N ALA A 293 1.68 0.68 34.70
CA ALA A 293 1.89 1.80 35.62
C ALA A 293 2.62 2.99 34.97
N GLN A 294 3.55 2.73 34.05
CA GLN A 294 4.27 3.79 33.33
C GLN A 294 3.46 4.38 32.15
N LEU A 295 2.72 3.55 31.38
CA LEU A 295 1.92 4.06 30.26
C LEU A 295 0.55 4.63 30.66
N ALA A 296 -0.15 4.08 31.66
CA ALA A 296 -1.47 4.59 32.06
C ALA A 296 -1.43 6.05 32.55
N GLY A 297 -0.29 6.49 33.11
CA GLY A 297 -0.05 7.88 33.51
C GLY A 297 0.05 8.87 32.33
N GLN A 298 0.32 8.37 31.12
CA GLN A 298 0.20 9.14 29.88
C GLN A 298 -1.21 8.97 29.29
N VAL A 299 -1.68 7.73 29.08
CA VAL A 299 -2.96 7.42 28.40
C VAL A 299 -4.18 8.04 29.08
N HIS A 300 -4.33 7.97 30.40
CA HIS A 300 -5.49 8.56 31.09
C HIS A 300 -5.60 10.08 30.89
N ARG A 301 -4.51 10.78 30.56
CA ARG A 301 -4.56 12.22 30.23
C ARG A 301 -5.16 12.51 28.85
N TYR A 302 -5.23 11.54 27.95
CA TYR A 302 -5.85 11.68 26.63
C TYR A 302 -7.36 11.41 26.71
N GLN A 303 -7.79 10.33 27.37
CA GLN A 303 -9.20 9.96 27.44
C GLN A 303 -10.05 10.96 28.26
N ASP A 304 -9.60 11.35 29.47
CA ASP A 304 -10.36 12.28 30.34
C ASP A 304 -10.47 13.69 29.77
N ARG A 305 -9.52 14.10 28.92
CA ARG A 305 -9.50 15.44 28.30
C ARG A 305 -10.50 15.58 27.14
N TYR A 306 -10.84 14.48 26.47
CA TYR A 306 -11.64 14.52 25.25
C TYR A 306 -13.16 14.58 25.47
N LEU A 307 -13.66 14.08 26.61
CA LEU A 307 -15.11 13.95 26.86
C LEU A 307 -15.63 14.77 28.06
N SER A 308 -14.76 15.47 28.80
CA SER A 308 -15.16 16.35 29.91
C SER A 308 -15.34 17.83 29.52
N GLY A 309 -15.04 18.18 28.27
CA GLY A 309 -15.05 19.57 27.77
C GLY A 309 -16.37 20.03 27.16
N ASN A 310 -17.14 20.80 27.94
CA ASN A 310 -18.31 21.63 27.57
C ASN A 310 -19.68 20.93 27.40
N ALA A 311 -20.54 21.18 28.39
CA ALA A 311 -22.00 21.20 28.22
C ALA A 311 -22.44 22.35 27.28
N PRO A 312 -23.65 22.30 26.67
CA PRO A 312 -24.04 23.25 25.63
C PRO A 312 -24.34 24.65 26.21
N GLY A 313 -23.40 25.58 26.01
CA GLY A 313 -23.52 27.01 26.32
C GLY A 313 -23.41 27.86 25.05
N GLN A 314 -24.28 28.86 24.92
CA GLN A 314 -24.41 29.68 23.70
C GLN A 314 -23.17 30.55 23.44
N GLY A 315 -22.71 30.59 22.18
CA GLY A 315 -21.69 31.54 21.72
C GLY A 315 -21.30 31.33 20.25
N GLN A 316 -21.85 32.15 19.34
CA GLN A 316 -21.39 32.20 17.95
C GLN A 316 -20.02 32.91 17.87
N GLY A 317 -18.98 32.20 17.43
CA GLY A 317 -17.67 32.79 17.16
C GLY A 317 -16.55 31.76 17.03
N LEU A 318 -16.21 31.41 15.78
CA LEU A 318 -14.95 30.78 15.33
C LEU A 318 -14.22 29.92 16.39
N SER A 319 -14.72 28.69 16.63
CA SER A 319 -14.04 27.73 17.49
C SER A 319 -12.75 27.21 16.84
N ASN A 320 -11.58 27.49 17.44
CA ASN A 320 -10.31 26.86 17.09
C ASN A 320 -10.37 25.35 17.40
N THR A 321 -10.81 24.53 16.44
CA THR A 321 -10.75 23.07 16.48
C THR A 321 -9.36 22.57 16.12
N ASN A 322 -8.39 22.83 17.01
CA ASN A 322 -7.03 22.34 16.82
C ASN A 322 -6.98 20.81 16.99
N VAL A 323 -6.76 20.10 15.88
CA VAL A 323 -6.44 18.67 15.88
C VAL A 323 -5.21 18.42 16.74
N SER A 324 -5.29 17.43 17.63
CA SER A 324 -4.17 17.01 18.47
C SER A 324 -3.27 16.06 17.69
N CYS A 325 -2.09 16.55 17.33
CA CYS A 325 -1.05 15.75 16.68
C CYS A 325 0.14 15.59 17.63
N GLN A 326 0.62 14.35 17.80
CA GLN A 326 1.87 14.05 18.50
C GLN A 326 2.83 13.32 17.56
N ILE A 327 4.02 13.89 17.36
CA ILE A 327 5.10 13.23 16.63
C ILE A 327 5.75 12.18 17.53
N VAL A 328 5.96 10.99 16.98
CA VAL A 328 6.68 9.86 17.56
C VAL A 328 7.71 9.35 16.54
N ARG A 329 8.78 8.69 17.00
CA ARG A 329 9.89 8.26 16.14
C ARG A 329 10.57 6.99 16.62
N SER A 330 11.24 6.33 15.68
CA SER A 330 12.30 5.36 15.95
C SER A 330 13.62 6.04 15.64
N SER A 331 14.52 6.15 16.62
CA SER A 331 15.80 6.83 16.45
C SER A 331 16.80 6.44 17.53
N ALA A 332 18.08 6.37 17.19
CA ALA A 332 19.14 6.05 18.15
C ALA A 332 20.44 6.81 17.83
N LYS A 333 21.49 6.47 18.57
CA LYS A 333 22.79 7.14 18.51
C LYS A 333 23.41 7.15 17.12
N TRP A 334 23.22 6.08 16.34
CA TRP A 334 23.77 5.98 14.99
C TRP A 334 23.05 6.88 13.97
N SER A 335 21.74 7.13 14.16
CA SER A 335 20.88 7.80 13.17
C SER A 335 20.61 9.28 13.47
N ASN A 336 20.43 9.63 14.74
CA ASN A 336 20.09 10.99 15.18
C ASN A 336 21.04 11.54 16.28
N GLY A 337 22.04 10.77 16.72
CA GLY A 337 22.92 11.16 17.83
C GLY A 337 22.27 11.17 19.22
N THR A 338 21.05 10.63 19.34
CA THR A 338 20.27 10.58 20.60
C THR A 338 20.41 9.24 21.32
N GLU A 339 19.87 9.14 22.54
CA GLU A 339 19.54 7.83 23.11
C GLU A 339 18.47 7.13 22.25
N THR A 340 18.34 5.81 22.40
CA THR A 340 17.34 5.01 21.67
C THR A 340 15.93 5.41 22.09
N GLU A 341 15.13 5.80 21.11
CA GLU A 341 13.71 6.11 21.24
C GLU A 341 12.94 5.15 20.33
N HIS A 342 11.92 4.50 20.90
CA HIS A 342 11.00 3.56 20.24
C HIS A 342 9.53 3.99 20.46
N SER A 343 9.28 5.31 20.46
CA SER A 343 7.99 5.89 20.84
C SER A 343 6.85 5.52 19.87
N ILE A 344 7.18 5.06 18.66
CA ILE A 344 6.23 4.45 17.71
C ILE A 344 5.69 3.12 18.24
N ALA A 345 6.56 2.20 18.66
CA ALA A 345 6.15 0.89 19.18
C ALA A 345 5.30 1.02 20.44
N ASP A 346 5.68 1.93 21.33
CA ASP A 346 4.92 2.24 22.55
C ASP A 346 3.52 2.77 22.20
N ALA A 347 3.41 3.68 21.22
CA ALA A 347 2.14 4.22 20.75
C ALA A 347 1.23 3.16 20.12
N TYR A 348 1.76 2.33 19.22
CA TYR A 348 1.04 1.19 18.62
C TYR A 348 0.51 0.25 19.72
N ALA A 349 1.38 -0.19 20.63
CA ALA A 349 1.03 -1.16 21.65
C ALA A 349 0.08 -0.58 22.73
N ALA A 350 0.11 0.72 22.99
CA ALA A 350 -0.86 1.41 23.85
C ALA A 350 -2.23 1.49 23.17
N ILE A 351 -2.30 2.11 21.98
CA ILE A 351 -3.55 2.32 21.25
C ILE A 351 -4.27 1.00 20.95
N ILE A 352 -3.53 -0.08 20.67
CA ILE A 352 -4.10 -1.42 20.52
C ILE A 352 -4.73 -1.93 21.83
N ARG A 353 -4.02 -1.82 22.97
CA ARG A 353 -4.54 -2.25 24.28
C ARG A 353 -5.75 -1.43 24.72
N ASP A 354 -5.78 -0.15 24.39
CA ASP A 354 -6.80 0.76 24.90
C ASP A 354 -8.07 0.81 24.04
N SER A 355 -7.98 0.39 22.77
CA SER A 355 -9.12 0.32 21.83
C SER A 355 -10.38 -0.35 22.40
N GLU A 356 -11.55 0.14 22.02
CA GLU A 356 -12.84 -0.30 22.54
C GLU A 356 -13.53 -1.31 21.61
N HIS A 357 -13.57 -1.08 20.31
CA HIS A 357 -14.45 -1.79 19.37
C HIS A 357 -13.76 -2.27 18.09
N PHE A 358 -12.89 -1.45 17.51
CA PHE A 358 -12.41 -1.68 16.15
C PHE A 358 -10.98 -1.19 15.93
N ILE A 359 -10.19 -2.00 15.21
CA ILE A 359 -8.91 -1.57 14.66
C ILE A 359 -8.83 -1.89 13.16
N TYR A 360 -8.34 -0.91 12.40
CA TYR A 360 -7.98 -1.04 10.99
C TYR A 360 -6.48 -0.79 10.84
N ILE A 361 -5.76 -1.69 10.18
CA ILE A 361 -4.34 -1.57 9.89
C ILE A 361 -4.12 -1.76 8.39
N GLU A 362 -3.37 -0.85 7.78
CA GLU A 362 -2.64 -1.15 6.54
C GLU A 362 -1.14 -1.08 6.85
N ASN A 363 -0.38 -2.14 6.54
CA ASN A 363 1.07 -2.13 6.73
C ASN A 363 1.80 -2.91 5.63
N GLN A 364 3.04 -2.52 5.32
CA GLN A 364 3.89 -3.24 4.37
C GLN A 364 4.42 -4.57 4.90
N PHE A 365 4.58 -4.69 6.22
CA PHE A 365 5.02 -5.92 6.89
C PHE A 365 4.16 -6.17 8.13
N PHE A 366 4.06 -7.42 8.55
CA PHE A 366 3.42 -7.79 9.81
C PHE A 366 4.23 -8.87 10.53
N ILE A 367 5.38 -8.44 11.05
CA ILE A 367 6.35 -9.26 11.78
C ILE A 367 6.41 -8.77 13.23
N THR A 368 5.84 -9.56 14.15
CA THR A 368 5.70 -9.16 15.56
C THR A 368 5.56 -10.36 16.49
N ALA A 369 6.11 -10.23 17.70
CA ALA A 369 6.11 -11.29 18.69
C ALA A 369 5.00 -11.11 19.75
N THR A 370 4.46 -12.23 20.20
CA THR A 370 3.54 -12.33 21.34
C THR A 370 4.30 -12.61 22.66
N CYS A 371 5.49 -13.22 22.58
CA CYS A 371 6.33 -13.61 23.70
C CYS A 371 7.82 -13.62 23.30
N ASP A 372 8.73 -13.94 24.24
CA ASP A 372 10.19 -14.00 23.96
C ASP A 372 10.67 -15.33 23.36
N ALA A 373 9.75 -16.28 23.15
CA ALA A 373 10.06 -17.54 22.47
C ALA A 373 10.09 -17.40 20.93
N GLN A 374 9.42 -16.39 20.36
CA GLN A 374 9.38 -16.14 18.91
C GLN A 374 10.62 -15.40 18.40
N LYS A 375 11.80 -15.97 18.66
CA LYS A 375 13.06 -15.44 18.12
C LYS A 375 13.09 -15.61 16.59
N PRO A 376 13.72 -14.68 15.84
CA PRO A 376 14.52 -13.55 16.33
C PRO A 376 13.71 -12.33 16.79
N VAL A 377 12.41 -12.29 16.45
CA VAL A 377 11.51 -11.13 16.60
C VAL A 377 11.29 -10.73 18.07
N LYS A 378 11.40 -9.42 18.35
CA LYS A 378 11.39 -8.88 19.71
C LYS A 378 10.19 -7.99 19.98
N ASN A 379 9.77 -7.17 19.02
CA ASN A 379 8.71 -6.18 19.21
C ASN A 379 7.39 -6.85 19.67
N LYS A 380 6.72 -6.25 20.66
CA LYS A 380 5.57 -6.86 21.37
C LYS A 380 4.21 -6.30 20.96
N ILE A 381 4.07 -5.88 19.70
CA ILE A 381 2.80 -5.39 19.17
C ILE A 381 1.80 -6.56 19.04
N GLY A 382 2.26 -7.75 18.64
CA GLY A 382 1.46 -8.97 18.63
C GLY A 382 0.95 -9.36 20.02
N ALA A 383 1.76 -9.16 21.07
CA ALA A 383 1.32 -9.36 22.45
C ALA A 383 0.14 -8.43 22.82
N ALA A 384 0.25 -7.13 22.47
CA ALA A 384 -0.84 -6.17 22.68
C ALA A 384 -2.13 -6.56 21.93
N ILE A 385 -2.02 -7.10 20.71
CA ILE A 385 -3.15 -7.61 19.92
C ILE A 385 -3.82 -8.80 20.63
N VAL A 386 -3.05 -9.79 21.07
CA VAL A 386 -3.56 -10.96 21.80
C VAL A 386 -4.21 -10.55 23.13
N GLU A 387 -3.55 -9.70 23.92
CA GLU A 387 -4.10 -9.13 25.15
C GLU A 387 -5.45 -8.44 24.91
N ARG A 388 -5.54 -7.60 23.87
CA ARG A 388 -6.76 -6.87 23.52
C ARG A 388 -7.87 -7.80 23.07
N ILE A 389 -7.60 -8.75 22.19
CA ILE A 389 -8.62 -9.67 21.66
C ILE A 389 -9.14 -10.58 22.78
N LEU A 390 -8.26 -11.15 23.60
CA LEU A 390 -8.68 -11.98 24.74
C LEU A 390 -9.49 -11.17 25.76
N ARG A 391 -9.19 -9.87 25.96
CA ARG A 391 -10.03 -8.98 26.78
C ARG A 391 -11.45 -8.86 26.22
N ALA A 392 -11.61 -8.70 24.91
CA ALA A 392 -12.94 -8.64 24.27
C ALA A 392 -13.68 -9.97 24.38
N ALA A 393 -13.01 -11.06 24.00
CA ALA A 393 -13.58 -12.40 23.95
C ALA A 393 -14.06 -12.89 25.33
N LYS A 394 -13.26 -12.66 26.39
CA LYS A 394 -13.62 -12.98 27.78
C LYS A 394 -14.76 -12.12 28.33
N ALA A 395 -14.98 -10.93 27.77
CA ALA A 395 -16.09 -10.04 28.11
C ALA A 395 -17.34 -10.29 27.24
N GLY A 396 -17.30 -11.20 26.26
CA GLY A 396 -18.37 -11.35 25.26
C GLY A 396 -18.56 -10.11 24.38
N GLN A 397 -17.54 -9.26 24.28
CA GLN A 397 -17.60 -7.99 23.59
C GLN A 397 -17.39 -8.20 22.08
N LYS A 398 -18.27 -7.66 21.25
CA LYS A 398 -18.03 -7.58 19.81
C LYS A 398 -16.87 -6.63 19.54
N TYR A 399 -15.77 -7.19 19.03
CA TYR A 399 -14.54 -6.48 18.69
C TYR A 399 -14.00 -7.04 17.38
N LYS A 400 -13.46 -6.17 16.51
CA LYS A 400 -13.01 -6.55 15.17
C LYS A 400 -11.70 -5.86 14.80
N MET A 401 -10.82 -6.58 14.14
CA MET A 401 -9.57 -6.09 13.59
C MET A 401 -9.46 -6.52 12.12
N ILE A 402 -9.30 -5.53 11.24
CA ILE A 402 -9.01 -5.73 9.81
C ILE A 402 -7.55 -5.33 9.59
N VAL A 403 -6.76 -6.26 9.06
CA VAL A 403 -5.36 -6.02 8.71
C VAL A 403 -5.19 -6.24 7.21
N ILE A 404 -4.66 -5.24 6.49
CA ILE A 404 -4.34 -5.32 5.07
C ILE A 404 -2.82 -5.21 4.90
N ILE A 405 -2.23 -6.19 4.22
CA ILE A 405 -0.78 -6.38 4.04
C ILE A 405 -0.50 -6.90 2.62
N PRO A 406 0.71 -6.74 2.07
CA PRO A 406 1.07 -7.41 0.82
C PRO A 406 1.12 -8.94 1.03
N ALA A 407 0.78 -9.71 -0.01
CA ALA A 407 0.87 -11.16 0.05
C ALA A 407 2.31 -11.63 -0.18
N VAL A 408 3.04 -10.93 -1.05
CA VAL A 408 4.46 -11.15 -1.33
C VAL A 408 5.23 -9.84 -1.16
N PRO A 409 6.35 -9.82 -0.39
CA PRO A 409 7.25 -8.67 -0.37
C PRO A 409 7.76 -8.31 -1.78
N GLY A 410 7.83 -7.01 -2.09
CA GLY A 410 8.17 -6.50 -3.42
C GLY A 410 9.66 -6.65 -3.79
N PHE A 411 10.12 -7.88 -4.00
CA PHE A 411 11.44 -8.22 -4.53
C PHE A 411 11.31 -9.09 -5.79
N PRO A 412 12.25 -9.00 -6.75
CA PRO A 412 12.14 -9.70 -8.02
C PRO A 412 12.46 -11.19 -7.89
N GLY A 413 11.71 -12.02 -8.61
CA GLY A 413 11.98 -13.46 -8.75
C GLY A 413 10.78 -14.36 -8.48
N ASP A 414 10.83 -15.58 -9.01
CA ASP A 414 9.87 -16.63 -8.68
C ASP A 414 10.11 -17.10 -7.24
N LEU A 415 9.05 -17.38 -6.47
CA LEU A 415 9.18 -17.75 -5.05
C LEU A 415 10.03 -19.00 -4.85
N ARG A 416 10.08 -19.93 -5.81
CA ARG A 416 10.88 -21.16 -5.74
C ARG A 416 12.37 -20.95 -6.00
N GLU A 417 12.77 -19.82 -6.60
CA GLU A 417 14.18 -19.57 -6.93
C GLU A 417 15.04 -19.38 -5.67
N ASP A 418 16.32 -19.74 -5.78
CA ASP A 418 17.32 -19.54 -4.71
C ASP A 418 17.54 -18.06 -4.38
N GLY A 419 17.32 -17.17 -5.37
CA GLY A 419 17.37 -15.72 -5.18
C GLY A 419 16.28 -15.19 -4.25
N SER A 420 15.14 -15.88 -4.17
CA SER A 420 13.94 -15.48 -3.42
C SER A 420 13.95 -15.90 -1.95
N LEU A 421 15.08 -16.38 -1.42
CA LEU A 421 15.19 -16.81 -0.02
C LEU A 421 14.85 -15.68 0.98
N GLY A 422 15.26 -14.44 0.69
CA GLY A 422 14.92 -13.29 1.53
C GLY A 422 13.42 -12.98 1.55
N THR A 423 12.77 -13.04 0.38
CA THR A 423 11.31 -12.93 0.23
C THR A 423 10.60 -14.01 1.05
N ARG A 424 11.08 -15.25 0.95
CA ARG A 424 10.56 -16.41 1.69
C ARG A 424 10.73 -16.28 3.21
N ALA A 425 11.88 -15.79 3.68
CA ALA A 425 12.12 -15.54 5.10
C ALA A 425 11.15 -14.49 5.68
N ILE A 426 10.92 -13.39 4.97
CA ILE A 426 9.95 -12.36 5.37
C ILE A 426 8.52 -12.94 5.42
N MET A 427 8.11 -13.71 4.40
CA MET A 427 6.80 -14.38 4.39
C MET A 427 6.65 -15.33 5.58
N GLU A 428 7.70 -16.08 5.91
CA GLU A 428 7.71 -17.02 7.03
C GLU A 428 7.60 -16.32 8.39
N PHE A 429 8.39 -15.27 8.65
CA PHE A 429 8.25 -14.47 9.88
C PHE A 429 6.88 -13.79 9.99
N GLN A 430 6.29 -13.39 8.86
CA GLN A 430 4.92 -12.88 8.81
C GLN A 430 3.90 -13.97 9.19
N TYR A 431 4.02 -15.20 8.64
CA TYR A 431 3.17 -16.32 9.05
C TYR A 431 3.38 -16.72 10.53
N PHE A 432 4.61 -16.69 11.05
CA PHE A 432 4.88 -16.93 12.47
C PHE A 432 4.26 -15.87 13.39
N SER A 433 4.05 -14.66 12.89
CA SER A 433 3.35 -13.61 13.63
C SER A 433 1.83 -13.84 13.59
N ILE A 434 1.30 -14.30 12.46
CA ILE A 434 -0.14 -14.44 12.20
C ILE A 434 -0.72 -15.76 12.73
N ASN A 435 -0.28 -16.92 12.20
CA ASN A 435 -0.94 -18.22 12.41
C ASN A 435 -0.04 -19.47 12.54
N ARG A 436 1.30 -19.34 12.60
CA ARG A 436 2.23 -20.49 12.64
C ARG A 436 3.25 -20.38 13.78
N GLY A 437 3.93 -21.49 14.10
CA GLY A 437 5.05 -21.50 15.06
C GLY A 437 4.68 -21.66 16.54
N GLY A 438 3.45 -22.05 16.85
CA GLY A 438 2.96 -22.35 18.20
C GLY A 438 2.68 -21.13 19.08
N ASN A 439 3.12 -19.94 18.71
CA ASN A 439 3.03 -18.72 19.52
C ASN A 439 2.48 -17.52 18.73
N SER A 440 1.96 -17.75 17.52
CA SER A 440 1.34 -16.68 16.73
C SER A 440 0.07 -16.12 17.38
N ILE A 441 -0.38 -14.96 16.89
CA ILE A 441 -1.58 -14.29 17.39
C ILE A 441 -2.80 -15.22 17.32
N MET A 442 -3.04 -15.87 16.18
CA MET A 442 -4.20 -16.77 16.01
C MET A 442 -4.11 -18.01 16.89
N GLU A 443 -2.92 -18.62 17.03
CA GLU A 443 -2.73 -19.81 17.87
C GLU A 443 -2.95 -19.51 19.36
N LEU A 444 -2.49 -18.35 19.86
CA LEU A 444 -2.72 -17.98 21.25
C LEU A 444 -4.19 -17.67 21.56
N ILE A 445 -4.92 -17.08 20.62
CA ILE A 445 -6.38 -16.86 20.77
C ILE A 445 -7.13 -18.21 20.76
N ALA A 446 -6.76 -19.11 19.84
CA ALA A 446 -7.34 -20.46 19.75
C ALA A 446 -7.07 -21.31 21.00
N LYS A 447 -5.87 -21.22 21.58
CA LYS A 447 -5.49 -21.92 22.83
C LYS A 447 -6.35 -21.52 24.04
N GLU A 448 -6.88 -20.30 24.06
CA GLU A 448 -7.80 -19.82 25.09
C GLU A 448 -9.27 -20.19 24.82
N GLY A 449 -9.55 -20.93 23.74
CA GLY A 449 -10.87 -21.46 23.41
C GLY A 449 -11.74 -20.56 22.51
N TYR A 450 -11.15 -19.55 21.87
CA TYR A 450 -11.87 -18.59 21.01
C TYR A 450 -11.47 -18.73 19.54
N ASN A 451 -12.41 -18.55 18.62
CA ASN A 451 -12.10 -18.55 17.18
C ASN A 451 -11.42 -17.22 16.80
N PRO A 452 -10.14 -17.19 16.39
CA PRO A 452 -9.44 -15.94 16.05
C PRO A 452 -10.11 -15.18 14.90
N MET A 453 -10.70 -15.89 13.94
CA MET A 453 -11.35 -15.28 12.75
C MET A 453 -12.63 -14.49 13.09
N GLU A 454 -13.15 -14.62 14.31
CA GLU A 454 -14.22 -13.76 14.81
C GLU A 454 -13.72 -12.37 15.21
N TYR A 455 -12.42 -12.21 15.52
CA TYR A 455 -11.84 -11.00 16.09
C TYR A 455 -10.79 -10.34 15.20
N ILE A 456 -9.97 -11.10 14.48
CA ILE A 456 -8.91 -10.60 13.60
C ILE A 456 -8.92 -11.33 12.27
N ARG A 457 -8.86 -10.58 11.16
CA ARG A 457 -8.74 -11.13 9.81
C ARG A 457 -7.74 -10.34 8.97
N PHE A 458 -7.01 -11.08 8.14
CA PHE A 458 -5.98 -10.57 7.26
C PHE A 458 -6.44 -10.62 5.80
N TYR A 459 -6.05 -9.61 5.03
CA TYR A 459 -6.37 -9.43 3.63
C TYR A 459 -5.14 -8.90 2.89
N ASN A 460 -5.10 -9.07 1.56
CA ASN A 460 -4.21 -8.32 0.69
C ASN A 460 -5.03 -7.64 -0.42
N LEU A 461 -4.36 -6.97 -1.35
CA LEU A 461 -5.01 -6.27 -2.47
C LEU A 461 -4.50 -6.81 -3.81
N ARG A 462 -5.40 -6.99 -4.77
CA ARG A 462 -5.11 -7.44 -6.14
C ARG A 462 -6.09 -6.81 -7.13
N ASN A 463 -5.60 -6.44 -8.30
CA ASN A 463 -6.38 -5.88 -9.40
C ASN A 463 -6.20 -6.73 -10.69
N TYR A 464 -7.00 -6.43 -11.70
CA TYR A 464 -6.76 -6.84 -13.09
C TYR A 464 -6.84 -5.63 -14.02
N ASP A 465 -6.26 -5.79 -15.19
CA ASP A 465 -6.32 -4.83 -16.29
C ASP A 465 -6.20 -5.56 -17.64
N ARG A 466 -6.10 -4.82 -18.74
CA ARG A 466 -5.96 -5.37 -20.10
C ARG A 466 -4.94 -4.53 -20.90
N ILE A 467 -3.79 -5.11 -21.22
CA ILE A 467 -2.71 -4.43 -21.95
C ILE A 467 -3.07 -4.28 -23.43
N ASN A 468 -3.30 -3.05 -23.90
CA ASN A 468 -3.69 -2.82 -25.29
C ASN A 468 -2.50 -2.85 -26.28
N ALA A 469 -1.84 -3.99 -26.44
CA ALA A 469 -0.79 -4.21 -27.45
C ALA A 469 -1.39 -4.45 -28.86
N SER A 470 -2.20 -3.50 -29.33
CA SER A 470 -3.17 -3.73 -30.40
C SER A 470 -2.58 -3.81 -31.83
N ALA A 471 -3.36 -4.36 -32.76
CA ALA A 471 -3.10 -4.31 -34.20
C ALA A 471 -2.92 -2.90 -34.75
N ILE A 472 -3.46 -1.85 -34.10
CA ILE A 472 -3.17 -0.45 -34.44
C ILE A 472 -1.70 -0.15 -34.22
N MET A 473 -1.12 -0.59 -33.10
CA MET A 473 0.32 -0.45 -32.84
C MET A 473 1.11 -1.09 -33.99
N ARG A 474 0.83 -2.35 -34.32
CA ARG A 474 1.51 -3.08 -35.41
C ARG A 474 1.34 -2.40 -36.79
N GLN A 475 0.18 -1.81 -37.06
CA GLN A 475 -0.07 -1.07 -38.29
C GLN A 475 0.64 0.29 -38.31
N ALA A 476 0.68 1.01 -37.18
CA ALA A 476 1.37 2.28 -37.01
C ALA A 476 2.90 2.11 -37.12
N GLU A 477 3.46 1.07 -36.47
CA GLU A 477 4.87 0.69 -36.60
C GLU A 477 5.22 0.36 -38.06
N LYS A 478 4.38 -0.42 -38.74
CA LYS A 478 4.57 -0.77 -40.16
C LYS A 478 4.44 0.44 -41.11
N ALA A 479 3.56 1.39 -40.81
CA ALA A 479 3.31 2.56 -41.64
C ALA A 479 4.34 3.69 -41.42
N SER A 480 4.85 3.84 -40.20
CA SER A 480 5.89 4.83 -39.85
C SER A 480 7.32 4.32 -40.06
N GLY A 481 7.54 3.00 -39.93
CA GLY A 481 8.86 2.40 -39.82
C GLY A 481 9.52 2.58 -38.44
N VAL A 482 8.77 3.02 -37.43
CA VAL A 482 9.26 3.34 -36.08
C VAL A 482 8.65 2.38 -35.06
N ASN A 483 9.45 1.84 -34.13
CA ASN A 483 8.91 1.02 -33.04
C ASN A 483 8.18 1.88 -31.99
N TYR A 484 7.09 1.34 -31.41
CA TYR A 484 6.35 2.01 -30.33
C TYR A 484 7.26 2.41 -29.16
N GLU A 485 8.20 1.56 -28.74
CA GLU A 485 9.09 1.86 -27.61
C GLU A 485 10.12 2.95 -27.94
N ASP A 486 10.58 3.06 -29.19
CA ASP A 486 11.49 4.14 -29.59
C ASP A 486 10.75 5.49 -29.61
N ALA A 487 9.50 5.49 -30.10
CA ALA A 487 8.62 6.65 -30.06
C ALA A 487 8.27 7.06 -28.61
N ARG A 488 7.97 6.11 -27.72
CA ARG A 488 7.73 6.36 -26.29
C ARG A 488 8.97 6.92 -25.60
N LYS A 489 10.14 6.29 -25.78
CA LYS A 489 11.39 6.77 -25.16
C LYS A 489 11.71 8.21 -25.56
N GLN A 490 11.53 8.56 -26.83
CA GLN A 490 11.71 9.95 -27.28
C GLN A 490 10.68 10.91 -26.67
N HIS A 491 9.41 10.50 -26.55
CA HIS A 491 8.36 11.28 -25.89
C HIS A 491 8.70 11.53 -24.41
N ASP A 492 9.06 10.49 -23.67
CA ASP A 492 9.38 10.57 -22.23
C ASP A 492 10.64 11.40 -21.99
N ALA A 493 11.68 11.23 -22.80
CA ALA A 493 12.89 12.06 -22.75
C ALA A 493 12.58 13.55 -22.95
N ALA A 494 11.60 13.90 -23.80
CA ALA A 494 11.17 15.28 -24.04
C ALA A 494 10.35 15.90 -22.89
N MET A 495 9.79 15.09 -21.99
CA MET A 495 9.13 15.56 -20.76
C MET A 495 10.12 15.95 -19.66
N SER A 496 11.36 15.45 -19.72
CA SER A 496 12.43 15.95 -18.86
C SER A 496 12.86 17.35 -19.30
N ALA A 497 13.09 18.26 -18.35
CA ALA A 497 13.69 19.58 -18.63
C ALA A 497 15.16 19.51 -19.12
N SER A 498 15.70 18.30 -19.29
CA SER A 498 16.97 18.01 -19.94
C SER A 498 16.88 18.35 -21.43
N ARG A 499 17.70 19.29 -21.90
CA ARG A 499 17.73 19.65 -23.33
C ARG A 499 17.99 18.41 -24.19
N PRO A 500 17.23 18.17 -25.27
CA PRO A 500 17.54 17.12 -26.22
C PRO A 500 18.99 17.22 -26.69
N SER A 501 19.63 16.07 -26.91
CA SER A 501 20.93 16.02 -27.58
C SER A 501 20.83 16.78 -28.90
N ALA A 502 21.76 17.72 -29.13
CA ALA A 502 21.80 18.52 -30.36
C ALA A 502 22.11 17.70 -31.64
N PHE A 503 22.18 16.37 -31.51
CA PHE A 503 22.49 15.41 -32.55
C PHE A 503 21.42 14.30 -32.70
N ASP A 504 20.30 14.34 -31.97
CA ASP A 504 19.19 13.42 -32.25
C ASP A 504 18.42 13.89 -33.51
N THR A 505 18.58 13.14 -34.60
CA THR A 505 17.96 13.41 -35.89
C THR A 505 16.81 12.45 -36.23
N THR A 506 16.41 11.54 -35.33
CA THR A 506 15.27 10.65 -35.59
C THR A 506 13.98 11.27 -35.06
N ALA A 507 12.98 11.46 -35.91
CA ALA A 507 11.70 12.03 -35.51
C ALA A 507 10.71 10.93 -35.09
N ALA A 508 11.17 9.99 -34.26
CA ALA A 508 10.48 8.75 -33.93
C ALA A 508 9.07 8.99 -33.36
N TYR A 509 8.96 9.83 -32.33
CA TYR A 509 7.67 10.17 -31.71
C TYR A 509 6.66 10.76 -32.71
N PRO A 510 6.92 11.88 -33.40
CA PRO A 510 5.93 12.46 -34.31
C PRO A 510 5.63 11.59 -35.54
N GLN A 511 6.60 10.79 -36.03
CA GLN A 511 6.36 9.84 -37.12
C GLN A 511 5.40 8.71 -36.71
N TYR A 512 5.65 8.08 -35.56
CA TYR A 512 4.75 7.06 -35.01
C TYR A 512 3.37 7.64 -34.72
N GLN A 513 3.31 8.78 -34.01
CA GLN A 513 2.06 9.43 -33.63
C GLN A 513 1.19 9.79 -34.84
N GLN A 514 1.78 10.34 -35.90
CA GLN A 514 1.05 10.65 -37.13
C GLN A 514 0.48 9.38 -37.78
N ALA A 515 1.27 8.30 -37.86
CA ALA A 515 0.82 7.03 -38.41
C ALA A 515 -0.31 6.41 -37.56
N ALA A 516 -0.17 6.40 -36.23
CA ALA A 516 -1.18 5.90 -35.30
C ALA A 516 -2.51 6.65 -35.43
N GLN A 517 -2.48 7.98 -35.52
CA GLN A 517 -3.68 8.80 -35.74
C GLN A 517 -4.35 8.52 -37.10
N HIS A 518 -3.56 8.31 -38.17
CA HIS A 518 -4.12 7.94 -39.48
C HIS A 518 -4.74 6.54 -39.48
N VAL A 519 -4.12 5.55 -38.82
CA VAL A 519 -4.67 4.19 -38.67
C VAL A 519 -5.96 4.22 -37.83
N ALA A 520 -5.95 4.93 -36.70
CA ALA A 520 -7.13 5.06 -35.84
C ALA A 520 -8.29 5.79 -36.57
N ALA A 521 -8.00 6.85 -37.33
CA ALA A 521 -9.03 7.55 -38.12
C ALA A 521 -9.62 6.69 -39.26
N ALA A 522 -8.89 5.69 -39.75
CA ALA A 522 -9.38 4.74 -40.75
C ALA A 522 -10.25 3.63 -40.15
N ASN A 523 -10.26 3.46 -38.82
CA ASN A 523 -11.07 2.46 -38.12
C ASN A 523 -12.06 3.12 -37.13
N PRO A 524 -13.36 3.24 -37.47
CA PRO A 524 -14.34 3.88 -36.60
C PRO A 524 -14.47 3.28 -35.18
N GLN A 525 -14.08 2.03 -34.97
CA GLN A 525 -14.05 1.42 -33.62
C GLN A 525 -12.84 1.88 -32.81
N ALA A 526 -11.69 2.12 -33.44
CA ALA A 526 -10.46 2.55 -32.76
C ALA A 526 -10.60 3.87 -31.98
N ALA A 527 -11.31 4.84 -32.56
CA ALA A 527 -11.53 6.15 -31.93
C ALA A 527 -12.34 6.08 -30.62
N ALA A 528 -13.14 5.01 -30.43
CA ALA A 528 -13.85 4.75 -29.18
C ALA A 528 -13.04 3.89 -28.19
N VAL A 529 -11.90 3.32 -28.61
CA VAL A 529 -11.15 2.31 -27.85
C VAL A 529 -9.95 2.85 -27.09
N GLY A 530 -9.40 4.04 -27.42
CA GLY A 530 -8.37 4.67 -26.57
C GLY A 530 -8.80 4.91 -25.11
N ARG A 531 -10.12 4.94 -24.83
CA ARG A 531 -10.68 4.94 -23.47
C ARG A 531 -10.45 3.62 -22.70
N TRP A 532 -10.21 2.53 -23.42
CA TRP A 532 -10.09 1.14 -22.92
C TRP A 532 -8.66 0.58 -23.06
N ASP A 533 -7.66 1.46 -23.17
CA ASP A 533 -6.23 1.16 -23.04
C ASP A 533 -5.90 0.62 -21.62
N THR A 534 -6.75 0.96 -20.64
CA THR A 534 -6.88 0.31 -19.32
C THR A 534 -8.37 0.05 -19.05
N VAL A 535 -8.68 -1.08 -18.41
CA VAL A 535 -10.03 -1.47 -17.95
C VAL A 535 -10.18 -1.42 -16.44
N SER A 536 -9.18 -0.89 -15.72
CA SER A 536 -9.14 -0.76 -14.25
C SER A 536 -10.35 -0.04 -13.63
N SER A 537 -11.09 0.76 -14.40
CA SER A 537 -12.35 1.37 -13.97
C SER A 537 -13.51 0.38 -13.80
N CYS A 538 -13.52 -0.79 -14.45
CA CYS A 538 -14.66 -1.72 -14.52
C CYS A 538 -15.03 -2.38 -13.18
N TYR A 539 -14.10 -2.42 -12.22
CA TYR A 539 -14.35 -2.93 -10.87
C TYR A 539 -14.73 -1.83 -9.85
N MET A 540 -14.82 -0.57 -10.29
CA MET A 540 -15.12 0.62 -9.46
C MET A 540 -16.59 1.08 -9.58
N LEU A 541 -17.02 1.98 -8.71
CA LEU A 541 -18.40 2.50 -8.70
C LEU A 541 -18.67 3.33 -9.96
N GLY A 542 -19.70 2.96 -10.72
CA GLY A 542 -20.04 3.63 -11.97
C GLY A 542 -19.04 3.37 -13.11
N GLY A 543 -18.14 2.40 -12.94
CA GLY A 543 -17.39 1.82 -14.05
C GLY A 543 -18.29 1.09 -15.04
N GLU A 544 -17.80 0.89 -16.26
CA GLU A 544 -18.47 0.09 -17.27
C GLU A 544 -18.38 -1.40 -16.91
N ASP A 545 -19.37 -2.20 -17.32
CA ASP A 545 -19.28 -3.65 -17.18
C ASP A 545 -18.24 -4.20 -18.17
N ILE A 546 -17.26 -4.98 -17.70
CA ILE A 546 -16.19 -5.52 -18.55
C ILE A 546 -16.72 -6.36 -19.73
N ARG A 547 -17.94 -6.89 -19.61
CA ARG A 547 -18.64 -7.63 -20.67
C ARG A 547 -19.08 -6.74 -21.85
N ASN A 548 -19.24 -5.44 -21.61
CA ASN A 548 -19.58 -4.44 -22.62
C ASN A 548 -18.33 -3.80 -23.26
N VAL A 549 -17.15 -4.00 -22.68
CA VAL A 549 -15.90 -3.36 -23.16
C VAL A 549 -15.47 -4.01 -24.49
N PRO A 550 -15.31 -3.22 -25.58
CA PRO A 550 -14.94 -3.73 -26.89
C PRO A 550 -13.44 -4.07 -26.99
N TRP A 551 -13.10 -4.84 -28.02
CA TRP A 551 -11.74 -5.16 -28.45
C TRP A 551 -11.61 -4.94 -29.97
N GLU A 552 -10.41 -4.64 -30.45
CA GLU A 552 -10.20 -4.17 -31.83
C GLU A 552 -9.91 -5.29 -32.84
N HIS A 553 -9.99 -6.57 -32.44
CA HIS A 553 -9.49 -7.70 -33.23
C HIS A 553 -10.54 -8.78 -33.43
N ASP A 554 -10.54 -9.39 -34.61
CA ASP A 554 -11.46 -10.45 -35.01
C ASP A 554 -11.16 -11.82 -34.36
N ASP A 555 -10.12 -11.91 -33.52
CA ASP A 555 -9.72 -13.12 -32.79
C ASP A 555 -9.85 -12.96 -31.27
N ASP A 556 -10.84 -13.62 -30.65
CA ASP A 556 -11.03 -13.68 -29.19
C ASP A 556 -9.75 -14.11 -28.43
N THR A 557 -8.90 -14.91 -29.09
CA THR A 557 -7.60 -15.39 -28.59
C THR A 557 -6.59 -14.25 -28.33
N SER A 558 -6.70 -13.11 -29.01
CA SER A 558 -5.81 -11.97 -28.74
C SER A 558 -6.29 -11.10 -27.57
N GLU A 559 -7.60 -11.07 -27.29
CA GLU A 559 -8.12 -10.34 -26.12
C GLU A 559 -7.86 -11.10 -24.81
N ILE A 560 -8.07 -12.41 -24.80
CA ILE A 560 -7.85 -13.24 -23.60
C ILE A 560 -6.40 -13.16 -23.11
N ASP A 561 -5.43 -13.10 -24.04
CA ASP A 561 -4.01 -12.92 -23.74
C ASP A 561 -3.67 -11.50 -23.26
N ALA A 562 -4.51 -10.50 -23.54
CA ALA A 562 -4.27 -9.12 -23.11
C ALA A 562 -4.63 -8.87 -21.64
N PHE A 563 -5.48 -9.71 -21.04
CA PHE A 563 -5.86 -9.59 -19.64
C PHE A 563 -4.73 -10.00 -18.69
N VAL A 564 -4.47 -9.15 -17.69
CA VAL A 564 -3.38 -9.31 -16.71
C VAL A 564 -3.85 -9.04 -15.28
N THR A 565 -3.17 -9.61 -14.29
CA THR A 565 -3.33 -9.30 -12.86
C THR A 565 -1.99 -9.07 -12.18
N GLU A 566 -1.95 -8.20 -11.18
CA GLU A 566 -0.82 -8.09 -10.25
C GLU A 566 -1.33 -7.80 -8.82
N GLU A 567 -0.50 -8.08 -7.82
CA GLU A 567 -0.70 -7.57 -6.47
C GLU A 567 -0.70 -6.03 -6.48
N LEU A 568 -1.66 -5.45 -5.78
CA LEU A 568 -1.63 -4.03 -5.45
C LEU A 568 -0.82 -3.88 -4.15
N TYR A 569 0.43 -3.43 -4.30
CA TYR A 569 1.39 -3.42 -3.20
C TYR A 569 0.96 -2.45 -2.10
N VAL A 570 0.72 -3.01 -0.91
CA VAL A 570 0.35 -2.24 0.28
C VAL A 570 1.63 -1.69 0.91
N HIS A 571 1.94 -0.43 0.62
CA HIS A 571 3.08 0.28 1.20
C HIS A 571 2.71 1.17 2.38
N SER A 572 1.41 1.43 2.63
CA SER A 572 0.90 2.15 3.79
C SER A 572 1.58 1.74 5.10
N LYS A 573 1.71 2.67 6.06
CA LYS A 573 1.98 2.37 7.47
C LYS A 573 0.99 3.12 8.35
N LEU A 574 -0.17 2.51 8.52
CA LEU A 574 -1.38 3.13 9.08
C LEU A 574 -2.01 2.24 10.15
N LEU A 575 -2.48 2.86 11.23
CA LEU A 575 -3.43 2.26 12.18
C LEU A 575 -4.56 3.25 12.44
N ILE A 576 -5.81 2.78 12.48
CA ILE A 576 -6.97 3.55 12.92
C ILE A 576 -7.69 2.74 14.01
N ALA A 577 -7.93 3.36 15.16
CA ALA A 577 -8.65 2.77 16.29
C ALA A 577 -9.96 3.52 16.54
N ASP A 578 -11.06 2.75 16.64
CA ASP A 578 -12.41 3.18 17.04
C ASP A 578 -12.99 4.38 16.28
N ASP A 579 -12.54 4.63 15.05
CA ASP A 579 -12.80 5.86 14.29
C ASP A 579 -12.48 7.14 15.09
N ARG A 580 -11.49 7.09 15.99
CA ARG A 580 -11.12 8.20 16.91
C ARG A 580 -9.65 8.56 16.90
N THR A 581 -8.75 7.59 16.79
CA THR A 581 -7.29 7.81 16.80
C THR A 581 -6.66 7.20 15.56
N VAL A 582 -5.73 7.92 14.92
CA VAL A 582 -4.95 7.46 13.77
C VAL A 582 -3.46 7.48 14.14
N ILE A 583 -2.70 6.47 13.72
CA ILE A 583 -1.24 6.53 13.59
C ILE A 583 -0.91 6.47 12.09
N CYS A 584 -0.13 7.41 11.58
CA CYS A 584 0.36 7.41 10.20
C CYS A 584 1.85 7.79 10.16
N GLY A 585 2.68 7.08 9.40
CA GLY A 585 4.12 7.33 9.36
C GLY A 585 4.87 6.48 8.35
N SER A 586 6.17 6.29 8.59
CA SER A 586 7.07 5.45 7.77
C SER A 586 7.33 4.06 8.38
N ALA A 587 7.06 3.87 9.67
CA ALA A 587 7.42 2.67 10.42
C ALA A 587 6.56 1.45 10.10
N ASN A 588 7.21 0.39 9.61
CA ASN A 588 6.60 -0.90 9.38
C ASN A 588 6.34 -1.67 10.69
N LEU A 589 5.45 -2.67 10.69
CA LEU A 589 5.34 -3.60 11.82
C LEU A 589 6.39 -4.70 11.66
N ASN A 590 7.62 -4.39 12.04
CA ASN A 590 8.79 -5.27 12.06
C ASN A 590 9.81 -4.74 13.10
N ASP A 591 10.77 -5.55 13.55
CA ASP A 591 11.81 -5.13 14.51
C ASP A 591 12.64 -3.96 13.95
N ARG A 592 12.97 -4.01 12.64
CA ARG A 592 13.72 -2.96 11.93
C ARG A 592 13.14 -1.55 12.12
N SER A 593 11.82 -1.39 12.09
CA SER A 593 11.17 -0.08 12.28
C SER A 593 10.73 0.19 13.72
N GLN A 594 10.54 -0.84 14.56
CA GLN A 594 9.87 -0.71 15.87
C GLN A 594 10.81 -0.66 17.08
N LEU A 595 12.06 -1.16 16.98
CA LEU A 595 12.97 -1.22 18.14
C LEU A 595 13.74 0.09 18.43
N GLY A 596 13.73 1.06 17.51
CA GLY A 596 14.39 2.35 17.68
C GLY A 596 15.90 2.37 17.39
N ASP A 597 16.60 1.26 17.61
CA ASP A 597 18.05 1.09 17.39
C ASP A 597 18.43 0.57 16.00
N HIS A 598 17.43 0.21 15.19
CA HIS A 598 17.54 -0.20 13.79
C HIS A 598 17.28 1.02 12.86
N ASP A 599 16.35 0.96 11.91
CA ASP A 599 16.10 2.06 10.97
C ASP A 599 15.53 3.30 11.68
N SER A 600 15.82 4.51 11.17
CA SER A 600 15.15 5.72 11.67
C SER A 600 13.80 5.94 10.98
N GLU A 601 12.79 6.23 11.79
CA GLU A 601 11.39 6.33 11.36
C GLU A 601 10.70 7.50 12.04
N ILE A 602 9.61 7.99 11.44
CA ILE A 602 8.69 8.95 12.06
C ILE A 602 7.24 8.48 11.87
N ALA A 603 6.40 8.79 12.85
CA ALA A 603 4.95 8.70 12.72
C ALA A 603 4.28 9.85 13.50
N VAL A 604 3.01 10.10 13.19
CA VAL A 604 2.16 11.04 13.92
C VAL A 604 0.94 10.31 14.45
N ILE A 605 0.66 10.50 15.73
CA ILE A 605 -0.61 10.15 16.35
C ILE A 605 -1.55 11.34 16.14
N ILE A 606 -2.68 11.12 15.47
CA ILE A 606 -3.68 12.14 15.16
C ILE A 606 -4.97 11.82 15.92
N GLN A 607 -5.43 12.79 16.70
CA GLN A 607 -6.72 12.79 17.37
C GLN A 607 -7.42 14.11 17.03
N ASP A 608 -8.46 14.04 16.20
CA ASP A 608 -9.25 15.21 15.80
C ASP A 608 -10.47 15.35 16.73
N PRO A 609 -10.62 16.47 17.47
CA PRO A 609 -11.73 16.70 18.39
C PRO A 609 -13.06 17.02 17.69
N THR A 610 -13.08 17.12 16.36
CA THR A 610 -14.30 17.35 15.58
C THR A 610 -15.19 16.12 15.65
N ALA A 611 -16.17 16.17 16.55
CA ALA A 611 -17.11 15.09 16.79
C ALA A 611 -18.08 14.89 15.62
N MET A 612 -18.30 13.64 15.23
CA MET A 612 -19.28 13.23 14.23
C MET A 612 -20.14 12.09 14.78
N GLU A 613 -21.44 12.12 14.49
CA GLU A 613 -22.35 11.01 14.78
C GLU A 613 -22.09 9.84 13.80
N SER A 614 -21.96 8.62 14.35
CA SER A 614 -21.74 7.39 13.59
C SER A 614 -22.46 6.22 14.28
N ARG A 615 -22.18 5.00 13.84
CA ARG A 615 -22.62 3.78 14.51
C ARG A 615 -21.46 2.88 14.88
N MET A 616 -21.63 2.12 15.95
CA MET A 616 -20.74 1.06 16.39
C MET A 616 -21.57 -0.09 16.96
N ASN A 617 -21.55 -1.25 16.30
CA ASN A 617 -22.39 -2.41 16.64
C ASN A 617 -23.89 -2.06 16.72
N GLY A 618 -24.38 -1.31 15.73
CA GLY A 618 -25.76 -0.84 15.58
C GLY A 618 -26.13 0.35 16.47
N GLN A 619 -25.41 0.60 17.56
CA GLN A 619 -25.65 1.71 18.49
C GLN A 619 -25.09 3.01 17.93
N ASN A 620 -25.68 4.15 18.32
CA ASN A 620 -25.11 5.46 18.04
C ASN A 620 -23.77 5.60 18.77
N TYR A 621 -22.74 6.09 18.07
CA TYR A 621 -21.40 6.24 18.61
C TYR A 621 -20.74 7.49 18.05
N VAL A 622 -20.24 8.36 18.95
CA VAL A 622 -19.54 9.59 18.56
C VAL A 622 -18.11 9.23 18.18
N VAL A 623 -17.71 9.62 16.96
CA VAL A 623 -16.41 9.36 16.35
C VAL A 623 -15.69 10.69 16.04
N SER A 624 -14.41 10.60 15.69
CA SER A 624 -13.64 11.73 15.16
C SER A 624 -13.88 11.85 13.66
N GLN A 625 -14.16 13.05 13.15
CA GLN A 625 -14.42 13.27 11.72
C GLN A 625 -13.23 12.82 10.86
N PHE A 626 -11.99 13.22 11.17
CA PHE A 626 -10.79 12.80 10.44
C PHE A 626 -10.63 11.28 10.38
N ALA A 627 -10.63 10.61 11.54
CA ALA A 627 -10.37 9.17 11.61
C ALA A 627 -11.47 8.34 10.93
N ALA A 628 -12.74 8.70 11.16
CA ALA A 628 -13.88 8.03 10.53
C ALA A 628 -13.88 8.22 9.00
N THR A 629 -13.72 9.44 8.50
CA THR A 629 -13.73 9.70 7.06
C THR A 629 -12.57 9.02 6.33
N LEU A 630 -11.36 9.02 6.89
CA LEU A 630 -10.22 8.29 6.35
C LEU A 630 -10.52 6.79 6.26
N ARG A 631 -10.97 6.18 7.36
CA ARG A 631 -11.28 4.75 7.46
C ARG A 631 -12.39 4.35 6.48
N ARG A 632 -13.45 5.15 6.37
CA ARG A 632 -14.54 4.93 5.40
C ARG A 632 -14.05 5.10 3.95
N GLN A 633 -13.21 6.09 3.66
CA GLN A 633 -12.64 6.28 2.32
C GLN A 633 -11.82 5.07 1.88
N LEU A 634 -10.94 4.56 2.75
CA LEU A 634 -10.11 3.37 2.47
C LEU A 634 -10.99 2.11 2.32
N CYS A 635 -11.96 1.88 3.20
CA CYS A 635 -12.90 0.77 3.05
C CYS A 635 -13.66 0.84 1.72
N ARG A 636 -14.15 2.03 1.32
CA ARG A 636 -14.85 2.20 0.04
C ARG A 636 -13.93 2.01 -1.16
N LYS A 637 -12.66 2.45 -1.08
CA LYS A 637 -11.64 2.21 -2.14
C LYS A 637 -11.48 0.71 -2.39
N HIS A 638 -11.13 -0.05 -1.35
CA HIS A 638 -10.83 -1.49 -1.47
C HIS A 638 -12.06 -2.33 -1.82
N LEU A 639 -13.27 -1.86 -1.48
CA LEU A 639 -14.52 -2.46 -1.94
C LEU A 639 -14.90 -2.07 -3.38
N GLY A 640 -14.28 -1.07 -4.01
CA GLY A 640 -14.73 -0.56 -5.33
C GLY A 640 -16.04 0.24 -5.24
N LEU A 641 -16.30 0.87 -4.10
CA LEU A 641 -17.43 1.76 -3.82
C LEU A 641 -17.06 3.24 -3.99
N LEU A 642 -15.87 3.54 -4.50
CA LEU A 642 -15.51 4.88 -5.00
C LEU A 642 -15.59 4.90 -6.52
N ARG A 643 -15.86 6.08 -7.08
CA ARG A 643 -15.73 6.30 -8.53
C ARG A 643 -14.24 6.33 -8.91
N PRO A 644 -13.88 6.00 -10.16
CA PRO A 644 -12.53 6.24 -10.68
C PRO A 644 -12.10 7.70 -10.46
N GLN A 645 -10.86 7.88 -10.04
CA GLN A 645 -10.27 9.19 -9.78
C GLN A 645 -9.74 9.80 -11.09
N ASP A 646 -10.26 10.98 -11.44
CA ASP A 646 -9.70 11.82 -12.49
C ASP A 646 -8.59 12.69 -11.89
N TYR A 647 -7.34 12.32 -12.16
CA TYR A 647 -6.15 13.03 -11.69
C TYR A 647 -5.82 14.30 -12.50
N GLN A 648 -6.45 14.48 -13.67
CA GLN A 648 -6.30 15.67 -14.51
C GLN A 648 -7.22 16.82 -14.04
N ARG A 649 -8.12 16.54 -13.09
CA ARG A 649 -9.07 17.51 -12.52
C ARG A 649 -8.89 17.62 -11.00
N PRO A 650 -7.92 18.42 -10.54
CA PRO A 650 -7.74 18.70 -9.11
C PRO A 650 -9.03 19.22 -8.47
N GLN A 651 -9.31 18.70 -7.28
CA GLN A 651 -10.41 19.11 -6.39
C GLN A 651 -9.83 19.37 -4.99
N ALA A 652 -10.65 19.78 -4.02
CA ALA A 652 -10.20 20.11 -2.65
C ALA A 652 -9.29 19.03 -2.01
N ASN A 653 -9.54 17.75 -2.29
CA ASN A 653 -8.79 16.60 -1.75
C ASN A 653 -7.33 16.47 -2.28
N TYR A 654 -6.90 17.33 -3.20
CA TYR A 654 -5.52 17.39 -3.71
C TYR A 654 -4.69 18.47 -3.01
N GLU A 655 -5.34 19.40 -2.31
CA GLU A 655 -4.70 20.53 -1.63
C GLU A 655 -4.10 20.10 -0.28
N PRO A 656 -3.04 20.77 0.20
CA PRO A 656 -2.50 20.53 1.54
C PRO A 656 -3.49 20.97 2.63
N VAL A 657 -3.18 20.57 3.87
CA VAL A 657 -4.04 20.87 5.02
C VAL A 657 -4.33 22.37 5.16
N GLY A 658 -5.60 22.73 5.36
CA GLY A 658 -6.08 24.12 5.33
C GLY A 658 -7.17 24.35 4.30
N VAL A 659 -7.23 23.50 3.27
CA VAL A 659 -8.44 23.28 2.46
C VAL A 659 -9.19 22.07 3.04
N PRO A 660 -10.49 22.17 3.36
CA PRO A 660 -11.26 21.02 3.84
C PRO A 660 -11.46 19.98 2.73
N ASN A 661 -11.27 18.69 3.06
CA ASN A 661 -11.58 17.61 2.14
C ASN A 661 -13.10 17.55 1.85
N GLU A 662 -13.45 17.39 0.58
CA GLU A 662 -14.78 17.03 0.11
C GLU A 662 -15.08 15.55 0.40
N TYR A 663 -16.25 15.31 1.02
CA TYR A 663 -16.72 13.98 1.40
C TYR A 663 -18.25 13.89 1.22
N ASP A 664 -18.71 12.77 0.68
CA ASP A 664 -20.08 12.48 0.27
C ASP A 664 -20.93 11.86 1.40
N PHE A 665 -21.02 12.56 2.54
CA PHE A 665 -21.70 12.05 3.73
C PHE A 665 -23.14 11.56 3.46
N GLY A 666 -23.43 10.35 3.92
CA GLY A 666 -24.75 9.74 3.78
C GLY A 666 -25.09 9.23 2.38
N SER A 667 -24.14 9.16 1.45
CA SER A 667 -24.31 8.41 0.20
C SER A 667 -24.62 6.92 0.47
N PRO A 668 -25.27 6.19 -0.45
CA PRO A 668 -25.49 4.75 -0.29
C PRO A 668 -24.20 3.99 0.05
N GLU A 669 -23.10 4.40 -0.56
CA GLU A 669 -21.76 3.83 -0.40
C GLU A 669 -21.08 4.22 0.93
N ASP A 670 -21.27 5.46 1.43
CA ASP A 670 -20.89 5.85 2.80
C ASP A 670 -21.64 5.00 3.84
N ASN A 671 -22.97 4.87 3.69
CA ASN A 671 -23.82 4.15 4.63
C ASN A 671 -23.45 2.67 4.80
N ILE A 672 -22.95 2.01 3.75
CA ILE A 672 -22.46 0.62 3.80
C ILE A 672 -21.29 0.46 4.79
N VAL A 673 -20.45 1.49 4.94
CA VAL A 673 -19.23 1.46 5.76
C VAL A 673 -19.34 2.30 7.04
N VAL A 674 -20.50 2.87 7.37
CA VAL A 674 -20.66 3.71 8.59
C VAL A 674 -20.21 2.98 9.85
N ASP A 675 -20.68 1.75 10.05
CA ASP A 675 -20.42 0.92 11.24
C ASP A 675 -19.35 -0.14 10.94
N PRO A 676 -18.11 0.02 11.44
CA PRO A 676 -17.00 -0.85 11.08
C PRO A 676 -17.07 -2.24 11.73
N VAL A 677 -18.04 -2.50 12.62
CA VAL A 677 -18.25 -3.81 13.27
C VAL A 677 -19.62 -4.43 12.98
N ALA A 678 -20.42 -3.83 12.09
CA ALA A 678 -21.70 -4.38 11.66
C ALA A 678 -21.51 -5.67 10.84
N ASP A 679 -22.41 -6.64 11.03
CA ASP A 679 -22.34 -7.93 10.32
C ASP A 679 -22.68 -7.78 8.83
N THR A 680 -23.45 -6.75 8.46
CA THR A 680 -23.71 -6.38 7.05
C THR A 680 -22.44 -5.89 6.36
N PHE A 681 -21.66 -5.02 7.00
CA PHE A 681 -20.36 -4.56 6.50
C PHE A 681 -19.38 -5.73 6.36
N HIS A 682 -19.21 -6.54 7.41
CA HIS A 682 -18.32 -7.70 7.37
C HIS A 682 -18.78 -8.78 6.37
N SER A 683 -20.08 -9.00 6.20
CA SER A 683 -20.60 -9.92 5.17
C SER A 683 -20.21 -9.44 3.77
N LEU A 684 -20.40 -8.15 3.46
CA LEU A 684 -19.99 -7.60 2.18
C LEU A 684 -18.46 -7.68 1.98
N TRP A 685 -17.69 -7.28 2.99
CA TRP A 685 -16.22 -7.30 2.97
C TRP A 685 -15.68 -8.70 2.71
N ASN A 686 -16.14 -9.69 3.48
CA ASN A 686 -15.67 -11.08 3.35
C ASN A 686 -16.13 -11.73 2.05
N THR A 687 -17.38 -11.55 1.63
CA THR A 687 -17.89 -12.12 0.38
C THR A 687 -17.19 -11.50 -0.83
N ARG A 688 -16.91 -10.18 -0.82
CA ARG A 688 -16.17 -9.52 -1.91
C ARG A 688 -14.71 -9.98 -1.95
N ALA A 689 -14.04 -10.06 -0.79
CA ALA A 689 -12.68 -10.60 -0.70
C ALA A 689 -12.59 -12.02 -1.25
N ARG A 690 -13.50 -12.91 -0.84
CA ARG A 690 -13.57 -14.30 -1.32
C ARG A 690 -13.84 -14.41 -2.81
N GLN A 691 -14.87 -13.73 -3.30
CA GLN A 691 -15.26 -13.77 -4.71
C GLN A 691 -14.12 -13.26 -5.60
N ASN A 692 -13.43 -12.19 -5.18
CA ASN A 692 -12.24 -11.70 -5.87
C ASN A 692 -11.13 -12.77 -5.85
N THR A 693 -10.79 -13.36 -4.69
CA THR A 693 -9.80 -14.44 -4.58
C THR A 693 -10.11 -15.63 -5.50
N GLU A 694 -11.36 -16.11 -5.51
CA GLU A 694 -11.80 -17.23 -6.34
C GLU A 694 -11.68 -16.91 -7.85
N VAL A 695 -12.04 -15.70 -8.28
CA VAL A 695 -11.86 -15.26 -9.66
C VAL A 695 -10.38 -15.16 -10.02
N TYR A 696 -9.53 -14.56 -9.18
CA TYR A 696 -8.09 -14.46 -9.49
C TYR A 696 -7.41 -15.83 -9.54
N ARG A 697 -7.77 -16.75 -8.65
CA ARG A 697 -7.32 -18.15 -8.66
C ARG A 697 -7.67 -18.82 -10.00
N LYS A 698 -8.95 -18.75 -10.41
CA LYS A 698 -9.44 -19.40 -11.63
C LYS A 698 -8.88 -18.76 -12.91
N VAL A 699 -8.90 -17.43 -13.02
CA VAL A 699 -8.57 -16.74 -14.28
C VAL A 699 -7.05 -16.73 -14.53
N PHE A 700 -6.24 -16.53 -13.50
CA PHE A 700 -4.81 -16.22 -13.65
C PHE A 700 -3.87 -17.16 -12.87
N HIS A 701 -4.39 -18.15 -12.14
CA HIS A 701 -3.60 -19.08 -11.32
C HIS A 701 -2.63 -18.35 -10.36
N VAL A 702 -3.10 -17.29 -9.70
CA VAL A 702 -2.24 -16.45 -8.85
C VAL A 702 -1.68 -17.21 -7.66
N VAL A 703 -0.41 -16.94 -7.34
CA VAL A 703 0.24 -17.35 -6.09
C VAL A 703 0.71 -16.10 -5.33
N PRO A 704 0.72 -16.12 -3.98
CA PRO A 704 0.34 -17.20 -3.08
C PRO A 704 -1.18 -17.47 -3.01
N ASP A 705 -1.56 -18.72 -2.71
CA ASP A 705 -2.96 -19.16 -2.56
C ASP A 705 -3.11 -20.29 -1.53
N ASP A 706 -4.24 -20.35 -0.83
CA ASP A 706 -4.53 -21.36 0.20
C ASP A 706 -4.72 -22.79 -0.33
N THR A 707 -4.98 -22.98 -1.64
CA THR A 707 -4.99 -24.32 -2.26
C THR A 707 -3.60 -24.85 -2.58
N VAL A 708 -2.54 -24.04 -2.42
CA VAL A 708 -1.15 -24.39 -2.71
C VAL A 708 -0.39 -24.56 -1.40
N ARG A 709 -0.44 -25.77 -0.82
CA ARG A 709 -0.01 -26.06 0.56
C ARG A 709 1.43 -26.59 0.67
N ASN A 710 2.00 -27.06 -0.43
CA ASN A 710 3.38 -27.56 -0.52
C ASN A 710 4.03 -27.28 -1.90
N TRP A 711 5.32 -27.60 -2.08
CA TRP A 711 6.05 -27.35 -3.32
C TRP A 711 5.63 -28.24 -4.51
N ASN A 712 4.85 -29.31 -4.30
CA ASN A 712 4.28 -30.06 -5.42
C ASN A 712 3.02 -29.35 -5.93
N ASP A 713 2.12 -28.92 -5.05
CA ASP A 713 0.96 -28.11 -5.41
C ASP A 713 1.39 -26.85 -6.19
N TYR A 714 2.47 -26.18 -5.74
CA TYR A 714 3.03 -24.99 -6.40
C TYR A 714 3.46 -25.30 -7.84
N LYS A 715 4.11 -26.46 -8.03
CA LYS A 715 4.58 -26.89 -9.34
C LYS A 715 3.43 -27.20 -10.29
N GLU A 716 2.40 -27.89 -9.79
CA GLU A 716 1.25 -28.30 -10.59
C GLU A 716 0.34 -27.12 -10.93
N PHE A 717 0.10 -26.22 -9.99
CA PHE A 717 -0.80 -25.07 -10.15
C PHE A 717 -0.18 -23.90 -10.93
N TYR A 718 1.11 -23.60 -10.69
CA TYR A 718 1.79 -22.40 -11.19
C TYR A 718 2.92 -22.72 -12.19
N GLU A 719 3.93 -23.50 -11.80
CA GLU A 719 5.15 -23.65 -12.62
C GLU A 719 4.90 -24.26 -14.00
N TYR A 720 4.02 -25.26 -14.14
CA TYR A 720 3.73 -25.87 -15.45
C TYR A 720 3.12 -24.90 -16.47
N ASN A 721 2.58 -23.76 -16.03
CA ASN A 721 2.03 -22.72 -16.89
C ASN A 721 3.05 -21.63 -17.22
N PHE A 722 3.76 -21.15 -16.19
CA PHE A 722 4.54 -19.90 -16.26
C PHE A 722 6.06 -20.08 -16.28
N ARG A 723 6.59 -21.25 -15.89
CA ARG A 723 8.03 -21.50 -15.81
C ARG A 723 8.52 -22.27 -17.04
N LYS A 724 9.73 -21.96 -17.52
CA LYS A 724 10.38 -22.74 -18.58
C LYS A 724 10.70 -24.16 -18.08
N PRO A 725 10.46 -25.23 -18.87
CA PRO A 725 10.75 -26.59 -18.45
C PRO A 725 12.25 -26.82 -18.19
N ASP A 726 12.59 -27.35 -17.01
CA ASP A 726 13.96 -27.78 -16.68
C ASP A 726 14.34 -29.03 -17.52
N GLY A 727 14.86 -28.81 -18.73
CA GLY A 727 15.19 -29.87 -19.70
C GLY A 727 16.45 -29.58 -20.51
N LYS A 728 16.99 -30.62 -21.16
CA LYS A 728 18.22 -30.50 -21.99
C LYS A 728 18.04 -29.61 -23.23
N ASP A 729 16.80 -29.41 -23.66
CA ASP A 729 16.40 -28.56 -24.77
C ASP A 729 15.74 -27.28 -24.22
N GLY A 730 16.50 -26.45 -23.50
CA GLY A 730 16.04 -25.21 -22.83
C GLY A 730 15.55 -24.07 -23.74
N ASN A 731 15.10 -24.39 -24.95
CA ASN A 731 14.53 -23.48 -25.95
C ASN A 731 12.98 -23.46 -25.91
N GLN A 732 12.33 -24.18 -25.01
CA GLN A 732 10.87 -24.10 -24.84
C GLN A 732 10.49 -22.92 -23.94
N GLU A 733 9.74 -21.98 -24.51
CA GLU A 733 9.09 -20.88 -23.79
C GLU A 733 7.97 -21.41 -22.87
N PRO A 734 7.58 -20.66 -21.80
CA PRO A 734 6.44 -21.05 -20.97
C PRO A 734 5.13 -21.02 -21.78
N ARG A 735 4.09 -21.71 -21.28
CA ARG A 735 2.78 -21.77 -21.95
C ARG A 735 2.07 -20.43 -21.93
N TYR A 736 2.24 -19.69 -20.84
CA TYR A 736 1.62 -18.40 -20.55
C TYR A 736 2.64 -17.46 -19.92
N LEU A 737 2.46 -16.16 -20.08
CA LEU A 737 3.24 -15.15 -19.37
C LEU A 737 2.73 -15.03 -17.91
N PRO A 738 3.61 -14.85 -16.90
CA PRO A 738 3.18 -14.68 -15.51
C PRO A 738 2.13 -13.57 -15.35
N GLY A 739 1.02 -13.88 -14.65
CA GLY A 739 -0.07 -12.94 -14.42
C GLY A 739 -1.05 -12.76 -15.58
N HIS A 740 -0.86 -13.43 -16.73
CA HIS A 740 -1.84 -13.50 -17.82
C HIS A 740 -2.83 -14.66 -17.63
N VAL A 741 -3.92 -14.65 -18.40
CA VAL A 741 -5.00 -15.65 -18.31
C VAL A 741 -4.53 -17.05 -18.72
N ILE A 742 -4.90 -18.07 -17.94
CA ILE A 742 -4.75 -19.47 -18.33
C ILE A 742 -5.88 -19.84 -19.30
N ARG A 743 -5.63 -19.74 -20.61
CA ARG A 743 -6.64 -20.00 -21.65
C ARG A 743 -7.27 -21.39 -21.58
N ASP A 744 -6.53 -22.40 -21.11
CA ASP A 744 -7.02 -23.78 -21.01
C ASP A 744 -8.21 -23.92 -20.04
N GLU A 745 -8.38 -23.01 -19.08
CA GLU A 745 -9.54 -22.95 -18.16
C GLU A 745 -10.79 -22.31 -18.81
N PHE A 746 -10.68 -21.78 -20.03
CA PHE A 746 -11.73 -21.02 -20.73
C PHE A 746 -11.88 -21.46 -22.21
N PRO A 747 -12.26 -22.73 -22.47
CA PRO A 747 -12.52 -23.20 -23.83
C PRO A 747 -13.68 -22.46 -24.54
N GLU A 748 -14.54 -21.76 -23.80
CA GLU A 748 -15.58 -20.86 -24.33
C GLU A 748 -15.05 -19.46 -24.72
N GLY A 749 -13.75 -19.21 -24.56
CA GLY A 749 -13.07 -17.98 -24.99
C GLY A 749 -13.27 -16.78 -24.08
N VAL A 750 -12.89 -15.59 -24.57
CA VAL A 750 -12.81 -14.35 -23.78
C VAL A 750 -14.14 -13.95 -23.11
N LYS A 751 -15.28 -14.35 -23.69
CA LYS A 751 -16.59 -14.09 -23.06
C LYS A 751 -16.70 -14.73 -21.67
N ALA A 752 -16.24 -15.96 -21.49
CA ALA A 752 -16.28 -16.63 -20.20
C ALA A 752 -15.31 -15.97 -19.19
N VAL A 753 -14.15 -15.49 -19.65
CA VAL A 753 -13.23 -14.69 -18.83
C VAL A 753 -13.88 -13.38 -18.39
N LYS A 754 -14.57 -12.67 -19.29
CA LYS A 754 -15.31 -11.45 -18.95
C LYS A 754 -16.46 -11.70 -17.97
N GLU A 755 -17.16 -12.84 -18.05
CA GLU A 755 -18.17 -13.23 -17.04
C GLU A 755 -17.55 -13.52 -15.65
N GLU A 756 -16.33 -14.03 -15.57
CA GLU A 756 -15.59 -14.13 -14.29
C GLU A 756 -15.12 -12.76 -13.79
N LEU A 757 -14.44 -11.97 -14.64
CA LEU A 757 -13.91 -10.65 -14.28
C LEU A 757 -15.01 -9.63 -13.93
N ALA A 758 -16.23 -9.78 -14.46
CA ALA A 758 -17.38 -8.94 -14.09
C ALA A 758 -17.78 -9.09 -12.62
N LYS A 759 -17.49 -10.25 -12.00
CA LYS A 759 -17.73 -10.51 -10.57
C LYS A 759 -16.76 -9.75 -9.67
N VAL A 760 -15.58 -9.37 -10.18
CA VAL A 760 -14.59 -8.62 -9.40
C VAL A 760 -15.10 -7.21 -9.13
N LYS A 761 -15.06 -6.80 -7.86
CA LYS A 761 -15.36 -5.44 -7.42
C LYS A 761 -14.35 -4.99 -6.36
N GLY A 762 -13.81 -3.80 -6.54
CA GLY A 762 -12.67 -3.32 -5.78
C GLY A 762 -11.43 -4.22 -5.92
N THR A 763 -10.54 -4.11 -4.94
CA THR A 763 -9.22 -4.76 -4.95
C THR A 763 -9.00 -5.72 -3.77
N ILE A 764 -9.91 -5.76 -2.79
CA ILE A 764 -9.76 -6.61 -1.59
C ILE A 764 -9.81 -8.11 -1.94
N VAL A 765 -8.92 -8.89 -1.35
CA VAL A 765 -8.86 -10.37 -1.45
C VAL A 765 -8.50 -11.01 -0.10
N GLU A 766 -8.88 -12.27 0.13
CA GLU A 766 -8.49 -13.00 1.35
C GLU A 766 -6.95 -13.21 1.37
N MET A 767 -6.30 -13.00 2.53
CA MET A 767 -4.87 -13.28 2.69
C MET A 767 -4.65 -14.80 2.74
N PRO A 768 -3.74 -15.39 1.94
CA PRO A 768 -3.52 -16.82 1.93
C PRO A 768 -2.66 -17.25 3.12
N LEU A 769 -3.31 -17.71 4.19
CA LEU A 769 -2.70 -18.12 5.46
C LEU A 769 -2.22 -19.57 5.47
N MET A 770 -2.65 -20.37 4.50
CA MET A 770 -2.33 -21.80 4.31
C MET A 770 -1.34 -22.06 3.17
N PHE A 771 -0.95 -21.03 2.40
CA PHE A 771 0.06 -21.15 1.36
C PHE A 771 1.38 -21.71 1.90
N LEU A 772 1.87 -22.79 1.29
CA LEU A 772 3.07 -23.52 1.71
C LEU A 772 3.09 -23.87 3.21
N ALA A 773 1.93 -24.14 3.83
CA ALA A 773 1.82 -24.47 5.26
C ALA A 773 2.39 -25.85 5.66
N GLU A 774 2.71 -26.70 4.69
CA GLU A 774 3.33 -28.01 4.89
C GLU A 774 4.86 -27.99 4.65
N GLU A 775 5.42 -26.81 4.37
CA GLU A 775 6.83 -26.62 4.03
C GLU A 775 7.52 -25.71 5.05
N ASP A 776 8.80 -25.98 5.27
CA ASP A 776 9.77 -24.98 5.69
C ASP A 776 10.05 -24.11 4.45
N ILE A 777 9.47 -22.89 4.44
CA ILE A 777 9.49 -22.02 3.27
C ILE A 777 10.88 -21.42 3.11
N ALA A 778 11.50 -21.05 4.24
CA ALA A 778 12.78 -20.35 4.31
C ALA A 778 13.91 -21.24 4.85
N LYS A 779 14.06 -22.47 4.34
CA LYS A 779 15.09 -23.45 4.74
C LYS A 779 16.42 -22.82 5.16
N GLU A 780 16.79 -23.02 6.43
CA GLU A 780 18.03 -22.53 7.02
C GLU A 780 19.26 -22.91 6.17
N GLY A 781 20.22 -21.98 6.04
CA GLY A 781 21.39 -22.19 5.20
C GLY A 781 22.42 -21.07 5.28
N LEU A 782 23.37 -21.06 4.34
CA LEU A 782 24.47 -20.08 4.34
C LEU A 782 23.98 -18.62 4.22
N ASN A 783 22.82 -18.40 3.61
CA ASN A 783 22.25 -17.06 3.37
C ASN A 783 21.19 -16.64 4.42
N LEU A 784 20.53 -17.59 5.08
CA LEU A 784 19.61 -17.34 6.20
C LEU A 784 20.09 -18.13 7.43
N ASN A 785 20.62 -17.39 8.40
CA ASN A 785 21.15 -17.91 9.66
C ASN A 785 21.13 -16.80 10.72
N SER A 786 21.44 -17.15 11.97
CA SER A 786 21.42 -16.24 13.13
C SER A 786 22.16 -14.90 13.01
N PHE A 787 23.03 -14.69 12.01
CA PHE A 787 23.64 -13.40 11.71
C PHE A 787 22.91 -12.57 10.64
N THR A 788 22.09 -13.20 9.78
CA THR A 788 21.33 -12.55 8.70
C THR A 788 19.82 -12.51 8.93
N GLU A 789 19.27 -13.35 9.80
CA GLU A 789 17.85 -13.36 10.16
C GLU A 789 17.33 -11.98 10.57
N THR A 790 18.08 -11.22 11.37
CA THR A 790 17.71 -9.87 11.83
C THR A 790 17.63 -8.81 10.71
N LEU A 791 18.07 -9.13 9.50
CA LEU A 791 17.86 -8.25 8.33
C LEU A 791 16.41 -8.28 7.83
N TYR A 792 15.69 -9.38 8.13
CA TYR A 792 14.36 -9.72 7.63
C TYR A 792 13.24 -9.61 8.69
N THR A 793 13.56 -9.25 9.93
CA THR A 793 12.63 -9.20 11.09
C THR A 793 12.10 -7.82 11.46
#